data_AF-A0A6P8UCC5-F1
#
_entry.id   AF-A0A6P8UCC5-F1
#
_cell.length_a   1.000
_cell.length_b   1.000
_cell.length_c   1.000
_cell.angle_alpha   90.00
_cell.angle_beta   90.00
_cell.angle_gamma   90.00
#
_symmetry.space_group_name_H-M   'P 1'
#
loop_
_entity.id
_entity.type
_entity.pdbx_description
1 polymer ?
#
loop_
_entity_poly.entity_id
_entity_poly.type
_entity_poly.pdbx_seq_one_letter_code
_entity_poly.pdbx_strand_id
1 'polypeptide(L)'
;MMERRRMDVALLVLFLVQLTTALEVPLDLLEGLPQPPTITHQSPKDYIIDPRENIIIHCEAKGKPHPSFSWTRNGTHFDIDEDPNVTMKPHSGTMVVDISRAKAEHYESVYQCTSRNKHGTAVSNNIVVQQSRSPLWSKEKLKAMVVQEGVSMVLPCRPPAGLPPPIIFWMDNNFQKLPQSSRVSQSLNGDLYFSNVLREDSRNDYICYARFPYTQTIQQKQPISVKVLNKEPADERKPTFLIPSGPSSSKMVLRGQVLEMECIAEGLPTPEVSWIKVSGDLPAKRTFFLHYQKTLRIVNVSESDAGDYRCTARNRLGSVHHTIKVNVKAAPYWISGAPRNLVLAPGESGVLTCRASGTPKPLVTWAMNGIPIENSPKDLSRKVEDDTIIFTDVQTGSSAVFQCNVSNDYGYLLSNAFVNVLSETPRVLTPSNKVYQVIKNHPALIDCASFGSPIPKITWFKDSRASTLDGDPYIVHDNGTLEIHVAQARNSGKYTCVARNTLGNYENHVYLEVKEPTRILKQPEYKVVQRGRSVVFECKVKHDPSLIPTMTWLKDDGELPDDERLIVDSDSLAISDVTENDAGVYTCIMNTTLDHDSASAELTVVERPDPPTDLELTDQKKRSVQLTWTPGDEHNSPIQKFLIQFEDSLHHRGHWHNLTEVPGSKTTAHLKLSPYMHYTFRVLALNAVNLSRPSFPSRMFKTEPAAPDENPTGVQGLGTEHDNLVISWKPLTGLQSNGPGLHYRVMWRQKLVDSDWTTVTVANNSKFVVSGTPTFVPYELRVQAVNEQGAAAEPQTAIGFSGEDLPVAAPENVQAMLLNSTLAKVHWEPVPARSIRGHLKGYRVYYWRDRSLHKHNPHHAEKQILTFSGNHTHGMLPGLHPFSLYSFNVRLYNGKGEGPPSPTQQFETPEGVPGPPTSLLVTNPNLDSLTLEWSPPHDRNGHITGYTLKYQPVNDSNELGPLEELALPANETSVTVFSLKYSTRYKFYLNAITVSGAGPAISQEAVTIMDEAQPASPFKNISSSFVEDGTLISWEYWGPEKNVYVEYIVKNSEGEEEWQKELVNGSQNVTLKGLKGGLSYRVRLVAQGHHDQPLHHSEELVVSVPAVASRQVDIATQGWFIGLMCAIALLILILLIICFIQRNKGGKYPVKEKEDAHTDPEFQPMKDDDCTFGEYSDNEDHKPLKGSRTPSNGTVKRDDSDDSLVDYGDGGDGQFNEDGSFIGQYSGKSASRETAEGHESSEAPSPINAMNSLNSFV
;
A
#
# COMPACT_ATOMS: atom_id res chain seq x y z
N MET A 1 40.72 -2.74 18.33
CA MET A 1 41.35 -3.37 19.54
C MET A 1 40.97 -2.66 20.84
N MET A 2 40.92 -1.31 20.89
CA MET A 2 40.50 -0.60 22.11
C MET A 2 39.03 -0.87 22.50
N GLU A 3 38.13 -1.20 21.56
CA GLU A 3 36.75 -1.60 21.91
C GLU A 3 36.63 -2.93 22.68
N ARG A 4 37.54 -3.90 22.52
CA ARG A 4 37.46 -5.14 23.33
C ARG A 4 37.53 -4.81 24.83
N ARG A 5 38.44 -3.92 25.22
CA ARG A 5 38.51 -3.39 26.60
C ARG A 5 37.33 -2.49 27.01
N ARG A 6 36.41 -2.15 26.11
CA ARG A 6 35.12 -1.53 26.46
C ARG A 6 34.01 -2.58 26.62
N MET A 7 33.98 -3.63 25.80
CA MET A 7 33.05 -4.75 25.99
C MET A 7 33.30 -5.49 27.31
N ASP A 8 34.56 -5.78 27.63
CA ASP A 8 34.92 -6.48 28.89
C ASP A 8 34.46 -5.69 30.14
N VAL A 9 34.45 -4.35 30.07
CA VAL A 9 33.97 -3.47 31.15
C VAL A 9 32.44 -3.31 31.11
N ALA A 10 31.82 -3.28 29.92
CA ALA A 10 30.38 -3.18 29.77
C ALA A 10 29.65 -4.44 30.28
N LEU A 11 30.18 -5.64 30.02
CA LEU A 11 29.65 -6.90 30.57
C LEU A 11 29.77 -6.92 32.11
N LEU A 12 30.90 -6.45 32.65
CA LEU A 12 31.10 -6.37 34.10
C LEU A 12 30.12 -5.41 34.80
N VAL A 13 29.70 -4.34 34.10
CA VAL A 13 28.67 -3.40 34.59
C VAL A 13 27.26 -3.96 34.42
N LEU A 14 26.96 -4.69 33.35
CA LEU A 14 25.67 -5.37 33.15
C LEU A 14 25.40 -6.45 34.21
N PHE A 15 26.44 -7.10 34.75
CA PHE A 15 26.33 -8.02 35.89
C PHE A 15 26.10 -7.35 37.26
N LEU A 16 26.10 -6.01 37.34
CA LEU A 16 25.97 -5.25 38.61
C LEU A 16 24.70 -4.39 38.72
N VAL A 17 23.76 -4.45 37.76
CA VAL A 17 22.52 -3.65 37.78
C VAL A 17 21.25 -4.48 37.58
N GLN A 18 21.15 -5.63 38.26
CA GLN A 18 19.87 -6.31 38.52
C GLN A 18 19.69 -6.62 40.01
N LEU A 19 19.32 -5.61 40.81
CA LEU A 19 18.70 -5.82 42.14
C LEU A 19 17.95 -4.58 42.65
N THR A 20 16.96 -4.11 41.88
CA THR A 20 15.92 -3.16 42.34
C THR A 20 14.52 -3.51 41.83
N THR A 21 14.16 -4.79 41.79
CA THR A 21 12.74 -5.17 41.90
C THR A 21 12.31 -4.93 43.34
N ALA A 22 11.54 -3.87 43.59
CA ALA A 22 10.87 -3.70 44.87
C ALA A 22 9.77 -4.76 44.98
N LEU A 23 10.08 -5.89 45.61
CA LEU A 23 9.10 -6.95 45.79
C LEU A 23 8.01 -6.51 46.76
N GLU A 24 6.77 -6.77 46.39
CA GLU A 24 5.61 -6.44 47.21
C GLU A 24 5.61 -7.30 48.48
N VAL A 25 5.63 -6.64 49.64
CA VAL A 25 5.39 -7.30 50.93
C VAL A 25 3.93 -7.76 50.96
N PRO A 26 3.61 -8.99 51.40
CA PRO A 26 2.23 -9.46 51.52
C PRO A 26 1.36 -8.45 52.29
N LEU A 27 0.21 -8.07 51.69
CA LEU A 27 -0.60 -6.92 52.12
C LEU A 27 -0.99 -6.96 53.61
N ASP A 28 -1.25 -8.15 54.13
CA ASP A 28 -1.76 -8.40 55.49
C ASP A 28 -0.80 -7.97 56.62
N LEU A 29 0.45 -7.61 56.30
CA LEU A 29 1.44 -7.07 57.25
C LEU A 29 1.66 -5.55 57.15
N LEU A 30 0.88 -4.84 56.32
CA LEU A 30 0.97 -3.38 56.10
C LEU A 30 -0.33 -2.61 56.41
N GLU A 31 -1.30 -3.29 57.02
CA GLU A 31 -2.57 -2.76 57.54
C GLU A 31 -2.38 -2.03 58.89
N GLY A 32 -1.54 -0.98 58.91
CA GLY A 32 -1.41 -0.15 60.12
C GLY A 32 -0.27 0.87 60.15
N LEU A 33 0.75 0.73 59.29
CA LEU A 33 1.89 1.65 59.34
C LEU A 33 1.50 3.09 58.95
N PRO A 34 1.95 4.11 59.71
CA PRO A 34 1.69 5.51 59.40
C PRO A 34 2.45 5.97 58.15
N GLN A 35 1.76 6.63 57.21
CA GLN A 35 2.36 7.08 55.96
C GLN A 35 1.95 8.55 55.67
N PRO A 36 2.86 9.53 55.71
CA PRO A 36 2.59 10.88 55.20
C PRO A 36 2.23 10.90 53.72
N PRO A 37 1.56 11.97 53.24
CA PRO A 37 1.25 12.15 51.83
C PRO A 37 2.50 12.14 50.95
N THR A 38 2.40 11.48 49.81
CA THR A 38 3.35 11.57 48.70
C THR A 38 2.54 11.79 47.42
N ILE A 39 2.83 12.86 46.68
CA ILE A 39 2.15 13.17 45.41
C ILE A 39 2.55 12.12 44.36
N THR A 40 1.55 11.49 43.75
CA THR A 40 1.70 10.43 42.74
C THR A 40 1.31 10.86 41.34
N HIS A 41 0.57 11.97 41.19
CA HIS A 41 0.20 12.53 39.89
C HIS A 41 -0.05 14.04 40.02
N GLN A 42 0.44 14.84 39.07
CA GLN A 42 0.26 16.30 39.04
C GLN A 42 0.30 16.83 37.60
N SER A 43 -0.39 17.94 37.30
CA SER A 43 -0.38 18.55 35.96
C SER A 43 0.98 19.14 35.57
N PRO A 44 1.28 19.35 34.27
CA PRO A 44 2.52 19.97 33.81
C PRO A 44 2.78 21.36 34.42
N LYS A 45 4.05 21.78 34.49
CA LYS A 45 4.46 23.11 34.98
C LYS A 45 3.84 24.25 34.17
N ASP A 46 3.86 24.13 32.85
CA ASP A 46 3.37 25.16 31.92
C ASP A 46 2.11 24.60 31.24
N TYR A 47 0.94 24.83 31.84
CA TYR A 47 -0.33 24.18 31.46
C TYR A 47 -1.17 25.14 30.60
N ILE A 48 -0.99 25.03 29.28
CA ILE A 48 -1.81 25.76 28.30
C ILE A 48 -3.13 25.01 28.09
N ILE A 49 -4.25 25.72 28.20
CA ILE A 49 -5.61 25.16 28.14
C ILE A 49 -6.35 25.55 26.85
N ASP A 50 -7.35 24.77 26.46
CA ASP A 50 -8.37 25.19 25.49
C ASP A 50 -9.39 26.13 26.17
N PRO A 51 -9.76 27.29 25.61
CA PRO A 51 -10.79 28.16 26.16
C PRO A 51 -12.22 27.58 26.16
N ARG A 52 -12.44 26.38 25.60
CA ARG A 52 -13.74 25.72 25.47
C ARG A 52 -13.98 24.59 26.49
N GLU A 53 -12.97 24.20 27.26
CA GLU A 53 -13.03 23.03 28.15
C GLU A 53 -12.67 23.39 29.61
N ASN A 54 -13.33 22.72 30.57
CA ASN A 54 -13.07 22.94 31.99
C ASN A 54 -11.66 22.47 32.39
N ILE A 55 -10.94 23.30 33.15
CA ILE A 55 -9.53 23.08 33.48
C ILE A 55 -9.42 21.99 34.54
N ILE A 56 -8.73 20.90 34.25
CA ILE A 56 -8.47 19.83 35.21
C ILE A 56 -7.01 19.95 35.70
N ILE A 57 -6.83 20.52 36.89
CA ILE A 57 -5.51 20.63 37.51
C ILE A 57 -5.29 19.43 38.43
N HIS A 58 -4.47 18.48 37.98
CA HIS A 58 -4.23 17.24 38.71
C HIS A 58 -3.39 17.45 39.97
N CYS A 59 -3.81 16.80 41.06
CA CYS A 59 -3.02 16.60 42.26
C CYS A 59 -3.52 15.35 43.00
N GLU A 60 -2.89 14.21 42.77
CA GLU A 60 -3.16 12.98 43.53
C GLU A 60 -2.03 12.69 44.51
N ALA A 61 -2.36 12.28 45.72
CA ALA A 61 -1.37 11.87 46.72
C ALA A 61 -1.84 10.67 47.54
N LYS A 62 -0.92 9.74 47.82
CA LYS A 62 -1.16 8.56 48.67
C LYS A 62 -0.61 8.78 50.08
N GLY A 63 -1.34 8.33 51.09
CA GLY A 63 -0.94 8.34 52.50
C GLY A 63 -1.93 7.58 53.39
N LYS A 64 -1.50 7.19 54.59
CA LYS A 64 -2.30 6.50 55.62
C LYS A 64 -2.19 7.29 56.94
N PRO A 65 -3.28 7.86 57.49
CA PRO A 65 -4.63 7.96 56.90
C PRO A 65 -4.64 8.80 55.62
N HIS A 66 -5.72 8.71 54.85
CA HIS A 66 -5.89 9.46 53.61
C HIS A 66 -5.64 10.96 53.83
N PRO A 67 -4.86 11.63 52.98
CA PRO A 67 -4.59 13.04 53.16
C PRO A 67 -5.78 13.92 52.79
N SER A 68 -5.85 15.08 53.43
CA SER A 68 -6.60 16.24 52.97
C SER A 68 -5.77 17.04 51.97
N PHE A 69 -6.44 17.81 51.12
CA PHE A 69 -5.81 18.67 50.13
C PHE A 69 -6.23 20.12 50.36
N SER A 70 -5.31 21.04 50.11
CA SER A 70 -5.53 22.48 50.11
C SER A 70 -4.71 23.09 48.99
N TRP A 71 -5.21 24.15 48.36
CA TRP A 71 -4.53 24.79 47.24
C TRP A 71 -3.99 26.16 47.61
N THR A 72 -2.96 26.57 46.91
CA THR A 72 -2.49 27.96 46.87
C THR A 72 -2.55 28.46 45.44
N ARG A 73 -2.81 29.76 45.31
CA ARG A 73 -2.90 30.48 44.05
C ARG A 73 -2.05 31.73 44.17
N ASN A 74 -1.08 31.88 43.27
CA ASN A 74 -0.04 32.92 43.30
C ASN A 74 0.70 33.01 44.65
N GLY A 75 0.83 31.89 45.37
CA GLY A 75 1.47 31.80 46.69
C GLY A 75 0.58 32.14 47.89
N THR A 76 -0.63 32.66 47.69
CA THR A 76 -1.64 32.84 48.74
C THR A 76 -2.55 31.61 48.85
N HIS A 77 -3.13 31.33 50.03
CA HIS A 77 -4.11 30.26 50.19
C HIS A 77 -5.30 30.49 49.26
N PHE A 78 -5.76 29.44 48.59
CA PHE A 78 -6.92 29.47 47.71
C PHE A 78 -7.99 28.59 48.32
N ASP A 79 -9.04 29.22 48.84
CA ASP A 79 -10.22 28.50 49.30
C ASP A 79 -11.06 28.10 48.08
N ILE A 80 -11.46 26.83 48.04
CA ILE A 80 -12.23 26.25 46.93
C ILE A 80 -13.73 26.43 47.18
N ASP A 81 -14.16 26.46 48.44
CA ASP A 81 -15.58 26.57 48.78
C ASP A 81 -16.10 28.03 48.64
N GLU A 82 -15.19 29.00 48.48
CA GLU A 82 -15.52 30.41 48.16
C GLU A 82 -15.58 30.75 46.66
N ASP A 83 -14.98 29.94 45.76
CA ASP A 83 -15.03 30.18 44.31
C ASP A 83 -16.08 29.28 43.64
N PRO A 84 -17.26 29.79 43.27
CA PRO A 84 -18.37 28.98 42.74
C PRO A 84 -18.09 28.39 41.35
N ASN A 85 -16.94 28.70 40.74
CA ASN A 85 -16.50 28.13 39.48
C ASN A 85 -15.52 26.95 39.68
N VAL A 86 -15.16 26.60 40.93
CA VAL A 86 -14.17 25.57 41.22
C VAL A 86 -14.77 24.43 42.03
N THR A 87 -14.38 23.21 41.69
CA THR A 87 -14.73 22.00 42.45
C THR A 87 -13.49 21.12 42.63
N MET A 88 -13.43 20.34 43.71
CA MET A 88 -12.39 19.33 43.91
C MET A 88 -13.01 17.94 43.73
N LYS A 89 -12.36 17.04 42.98
CA LYS A 89 -12.92 15.70 42.74
C LYS A 89 -12.96 14.89 44.05
N PRO A 90 -14.05 14.14 44.33
CA PRO A 90 -14.21 13.40 45.59
C PRO A 90 -13.03 12.49 45.92
N HIS A 91 -12.56 12.54 47.17
CA HIS A 91 -11.41 11.78 47.69
C HIS A 91 -10.07 12.03 46.96
N SER A 92 -9.94 13.13 46.21
CA SER A 92 -8.73 13.49 45.47
C SER A 92 -8.30 14.92 45.78
N GLY A 93 -7.09 15.31 45.37
CA GLY A 93 -6.69 16.72 45.30
C GLY A 93 -6.89 17.37 43.93
N THR A 94 -7.27 16.60 42.90
CA THR A 94 -7.48 17.10 41.55
C THR A 94 -8.64 18.11 41.53
N MET A 95 -8.32 19.32 41.10
CA MET A 95 -9.22 20.46 41.03
C MET A 95 -9.77 20.60 39.61
N VAL A 96 -11.05 20.99 39.48
CA VAL A 96 -11.74 21.24 38.22
C VAL A 96 -12.30 22.66 38.26
N VAL A 97 -11.84 23.51 37.32
CA VAL A 97 -12.32 24.88 37.16
C VAL A 97 -13.26 24.94 35.96
N ASP A 98 -14.52 25.30 36.22
CA ASP A 98 -15.49 25.65 35.19
C ASP A 98 -15.14 27.02 34.59
N ILE A 99 -14.87 27.05 33.28
CA ILE A 99 -14.52 28.29 32.58
C ILE A 99 -15.66 28.82 31.70
N SER A 100 -16.83 28.17 31.70
CA SER A 100 -17.98 28.54 30.85
C SER A 100 -18.51 29.96 31.10
N ARG A 101 -18.18 30.54 32.26
CA ARG A 101 -18.59 31.90 32.67
C ARG A 101 -17.42 32.77 33.20
N ALA A 102 -16.21 32.22 33.31
CA ALA A 102 -15.07 32.89 33.91
C ALA A 102 -14.17 33.58 32.84
N LYS A 103 -13.78 34.84 33.06
CA LYS A 103 -12.75 35.48 32.21
C LYS A 103 -11.38 34.89 32.53
N ALA A 104 -10.47 34.89 31.54
CA ALA A 104 -9.09 34.40 31.69
C ALA A 104 -8.36 34.90 32.96
N GLU A 105 -8.51 36.18 33.31
CA GLU A 105 -7.97 36.79 34.55
C GLU A 105 -8.34 36.01 35.84
N HIS A 106 -9.46 35.29 35.86
CA HIS A 106 -9.96 34.53 37.00
C HIS A 106 -9.41 33.10 37.07
N TYR A 107 -8.64 32.62 36.09
CA TYR A 107 -7.95 31.31 36.16
C TYR A 107 -6.52 31.28 35.61
N GLU A 108 -6.04 32.32 34.92
CA GLU A 108 -4.63 32.46 34.60
C GLU A 108 -3.85 32.78 35.89
N SER A 109 -3.15 31.78 36.43
CA SER A 109 -2.48 31.87 37.72
C SER A 109 -1.46 30.76 37.90
N VAL A 110 -0.60 30.94 38.89
CA VAL A 110 0.29 29.89 39.39
C VAL A 110 -0.43 29.15 40.52
N TYR A 111 -0.87 27.94 40.26
CA TYR A 111 -1.50 27.07 41.26
C TYR A 111 -0.46 26.12 41.86
N GLN A 112 -0.57 25.84 43.16
CA GLN A 112 0.24 24.83 43.83
C GLN A 112 -0.59 24.10 44.90
N CYS A 113 -0.71 22.79 44.74
CA CYS A 113 -1.44 21.89 45.62
C CYS A 113 -0.58 21.52 46.84
N THR A 114 -1.20 21.45 48.01
CA THR A 114 -0.62 20.97 49.26
C THR A 114 -1.48 19.82 49.80
N SER A 115 -0.88 18.64 49.93
CA SER A 115 -1.51 17.45 50.50
C SER A 115 -0.98 17.21 51.91
N ARG A 116 -1.85 16.97 52.90
CA ARG A 116 -1.50 16.90 54.34
C ARG A 116 -2.21 15.73 55.03
N ASN A 117 -1.53 15.07 55.96
CA ASN A 117 -2.19 14.24 56.97
C ASN A 117 -1.48 14.38 58.33
N LYS A 118 -1.89 13.58 59.34
CA LYS A 118 -1.33 13.62 60.71
C LYS A 118 0.15 13.21 60.83
N HIS A 119 0.82 12.84 59.73
CA HIS A 119 2.22 12.41 59.69
C HIS A 119 3.13 13.29 58.81
N GLY A 120 2.58 14.22 58.03
CA GLY A 120 3.41 15.11 57.20
C GLY A 120 2.63 15.87 56.12
N THR A 121 3.37 16.43 55.16
CA THR A 121 2.84 17.28 54.09
C THR A 121 3.70 17.14 52.82
N ALA A 122 3.07 17.15 51.65
CA ALA A 122 3.72 17.15 50.35
C ALA A 122 3.09 18.23 49.45
N VAL A 123 3.87 18.80 48.53
CA VAL A 123 3.49 19.99 47.76
C VAL A 123 3.83 19.77 46.28
N SER A 124 2.96 20.20 45.37
CA SER A 124 3.13 20.00 43.92
C SER A 124 4.13 20.98 43.30
N ASN A 125 4.34 20.84 41.99
CA ASN A 125 4.86 21.94 41.18
C ASN A 125 3.98 23.18 41.30
N ASN A 126 4.59 24.34 41.10
CA ASN A 126 3.92 25.51 40.58
C ASN A 126 3.41 25.17 39.17
N ILE A 127 2.10 25.12 39.00
CA ILE A 127 1.38 24.87 37.75
C ILE A 127 0.90 26.23 37.23
N VAL A 128 1.58 26.74 36.21
CA VAL A 128 1.28 27.99 35.54
C VAL A 128 0.19 27.72 34.50
N VAL A 129 -1.05 28.08 34.82
CA VAL A 129 -2.21 27.96 33.93
C VAL A 129 -2.27 29.17 33.02
N GLN A 130 -2.37 28.95 31.70
CA GLN A 130 -2.51 30.02 30.71
C GLN A 130 -3.55 29.65 29.64
N GLN A 131 -4.43 30.58 29.29
CA GLN A 131 -5.39 30.40 28.21
C GLN A 131 -4.65 30.35 26.87
N SER A 132 -4.98 29.41 25.99
CA SER A 132 -4.46 29.47 24.62
C SER A 132 -5.01 30.69 23.87
N ARG A 133 -4.18 31.28 23.01
CA ARG A 133 -4.45 32.58 22.38
C ARG A 133 -4.25 32.51 20.87
N SER A 134 -5.28 32.94 20.12
CA SER A 134 -5.21 33.13 18.66
C SER A 134 -5.58 34.57 18.26
N PRO A 135 -4.70 35.57 18.44
CA PRO A 135 -5.02 36.97 18.13
C PRO A 135 -5.23 37.15 16.61
N LEU A 136 -6.05 38.13 16.21
CA LEU A 136 -6.35 38.40 14.80
C LEU A 136 -5.26 39.21 14.09
N TRP A 137 -5.05 38.96 12.80
CA TRP A 137 -4.16 39.75 11.94
C TRP A 137 -4.61 41.22 11.77
N SER A 138 -3.65 42.15 11.66
CA SER A 138 -3.93 43.54 11.29
C SER A 138 -4.42 43.64 9.84
N LYS A 139 -5.48 44.43 9.61
CA LYS A 139 -6.08 44.62 8.27
C LYS A 139 -5.35 45.70 7.46
N GLU A 140 -4.06 45.51 7.24
CA GLU A 140 -3.24 46.41 6.42
C GLU A 140 -3.37 46.11 4.92
N LYS A 141 -3.74 47.11 4.11
CA LYS A 141 -3.88 46.99 2.66
C LYS A 141 -2.51 46.96 1.98
N LEU A 142 -2.04 45.75 1.67
CA LEU A 142 -0.75 45.53 1.03
C LEU A 142 -0.75 46.02 -0.43
N LYS A 143 0.43 46.45 -0.91
CA LYS A 143 0.66 46.81 -2.32
C LYS A 143 1.34 45.64 -3.02
N ALA A 144 1.03 45.44 -4.30
CA ALA A 144 1.72 44.46 -5.13
C ALA A 144 3.24 44.69 -5.10
N MET A 145 4.00 43.65 -4.77
CA MET A 145 5.45 43.68 -4.79
C MET A 145 5.94 43.58 -6.24
N VAL A 146 6.84 44.48 -6.63
CA VAL A 146 7.41 44.54 -7.98
C VAL A 146 8.90 44.26 -7.85
N VAL A 147 9.36 43.18 -8.47
CA VAL A 147 10.72 42.62 -8.32
C VAL A 147 11.31 42.30 -9.69
N GLN A 148 12.64 42.26 -9.82
CA GLN A 148 13.32 41.86 -11.05
C GLN A 148 13.69 40.37 -11.01
N GLU A 149 13.67 39.71 -12.15
CA GLU A 149 14.13 38.32 -12.27
C GLU A 149 15.60 38.18 -11.83
N GLY A 150 15.94 37.08 -11.14
CA GLY A 150 17.27 36.81 -10.57
C GLY A 150 17.58 37.51 -9.24
N VAL A 151 16.83 38.54 -8.83
CA VAL A 151 16.97 39.20 -7.51
C VAL A 151 16.33 38.34 -6.42
N SER A 152 16.80 38.43 -5.17
CA SER A 152 16.17 37.75 -4.02
C SER A 152 14.88 38.44 -3.57
N MET A 153 13.97 37.70 -2.94
CA MET A 153 12.72 38.25 -2.38
C MET A 153 12.35 37.58 -1.06
N VAL A 154 11.69 38.32 -0.18
CA VAL A 154 11.10 37.78 1.06
C VAL A 154 9.64 38.22 1.11
N LEU A 155 8.72 37.26 1.23
CA LEU A 155 7.31 37.53 1.50
C LEU A 155 7.08 37.36 3.01
N PRO A 156 6.89 38.45 3.77
CA PRO A 156 6.72 38.35 5.21
C PRO A 156 5.34 37.81 5.54
N CYS A 157 5.26 36.71 6.29
CA CYS A 157 4.04 36.21 6.89
C CYS A 157 3.71 37.00 8.15
N ARG A 158 4.61 37.00 9.15
CA ARG A 158 4.43 37.65 10.47
C ARG A 158 3.03 37.41 11.08
N PRO A 159 2.70 36.18 11.50
CA PRO A 159 1.44 35.93 12.21
C PRO A 159 1.41 36.64 13.58
N PRO A 160 0.24 36.88 14.17
CA PRO A 160 0.13 37.36 15.54
C PRO A 160 0.70 36.32 16.52
N ALA A 161 1.31 36.79 17.62
CA ALA A 161 1.91 35.92 18.63
C ALA A 161 0.83 35.11 19.38
N GLY A 162 0.64 33.86 18.95
CA GLY A 162 -0.23 32.91 19.62
C GLY A 162 0.41 32.25 20.84
N LEU A 163 -0.43 31.66 21.68
CA LEU A 163 -0.02 30.78 22.77
C LEU A 163 -0.76 29.43 22.63
N PRO A 164 -0.07 28.32 22.30
CA PRO A 164 1.30 28.27 21.78
C PRO A 164 1.41 28.97 20.40
N PRO A 165 2.64 29.18 19.87
CA PRO A 165 2.85 29.74 18.54
C PRO A 165 2.07 28.97 17.44
N PRO A 166 1.46 29.66 16.46
CA PRO A 166 0.71 29.01 15.39
C PRO A 166 1.63 28.24 14.43
N ILE A 167 1.06 27.21 13.79
CA ILE A 167 1.68 26.50 12.67
C ILE A 167 1.43 27.30 11.39
N ILE A 168 2.49 27.61 10.66
CA ILE A 168 2.47 28.59 9.57
C ILE A 168 2.71 27.88 8.23
N PHE A 169 1.93 28.19 7.20
CA PHE A 169 2.12 27.65 5.85
C PHE A 169 1.65 28.63 4.77
N TRP A 170 2.10 28.45 3.53
CA TRP A 170 1.72 29.30 2.40
C TRP A 170 0.96 28.51 1.34
N MET A 171 -0.05 29.14 0.74
CA MET A 171 -0.82 28.60 -0.37
C MET A 171 -1.00 29.66 -1.47
N ASP A 172 -1.34 29.21 -2.68
CA ASP A 172 -1.78 30.08 -3.78
C ASP A 172 -3.32 30.15 -3.88
N ASN A 173 -3.82 30.89 -4.87
CA ASN A 173 -5.27 31.08 -5.10
C ASN A 173 -6.05 29.80 -5.45
N ASN A 174 -5.37 28.70 -5.78
CA ASN A 174 -6.01 27.41 -6.02
C ASN A 174 -6.04 26.55 -4.74
N PHE A 175 -5.77 27.16 -3.58
CA PHE A 175 -5.55 26.51 -2.28
C PHE A 175 -4.44 25.46 -2.29
N GLN A 176 -3.54 25.49 -3.28
CA GLN A 176 -2.40 24.57 -3.33
C GLN A 176 -1.29 25.07 -2.41
N LYS A 177 -0.83 24.21 -1.51
CA LYS A 177 0.32 24.48 -0.63
C LYS A 177 1.56 24.71 -1.50
N LEU A 178 2.18 25.88 -1.35
CA LEU A 178 3.32 26.27 -2.17
C LEU A 178 4.51 25.32 -1.93
N PRO A 179 5.04 24.64 -2.97
CA PRO A 179 6.14 23.70 -2.81
C PRO A 179 7.42 24.46 -2.47
N GLN A 180 8.14 23.97 -1.46
CA GLN A 180 9.49 24.44 -1.18
C GLN A 180 10.48 23.82 -2.16
N SER A 181 11.60 24.51 -2.41
CA SER A 181 12.72 24.09 -3.25
C SER A 181 14.03 24.58 -2.65
N SER A 182 15.17 24.21 -3.26
CA SER A 182 16.47 24.85 -2.98
C SER A 182 16.44 26.37 -3.21
N ARG A 183 15.51 26.87 -4.03
CA ARG A 183 15.31 28.29 -4.36
C ARG A 183 14.31 29.00 -3.45
N VAL A 184 13.21 28.34 -3.09
CA VAL A 184 12.08 28.92 -2.34
C VAL A 184 11.86 28.15 -1.05
N SER A 185 11.98 28.80 0.12
CA SER A 185 11.97 28.10 1.41
C SER A 185 11.32 28.93 2.50
N GLN A 186 10.56 28.29 3.39
CA GLN A 186 9.89 28.95 4.51
C GLN A 186 10.79 28.87 5.75
N SER A 187 10.90 29.96 6.53
CA SER A 187 11.64 29.91 7.80
C SER A 187 10.75 29.57 9.00
N LEU A 188 11.36 29.28 10.16
CA LEU A 188 10.64 29.04 11.42
C LEU A 188 9.79 30.25 11.89
N ASN A 189 10.08 31.47 11.41
CA ASN A 189 9.23 32.64 11.66
C ASN A 189 7.98 32.71 10.75
N GLY A 190 7.89 31.79 9.76
CA GLY A 190 6.81 31.67 8.81
C GLY A 190 6.96 32.47 7.51
N ASP A 191 7.92 33.40 7.41
CA ASP A 191 8.18 34.18 6.20
C ASP A 191 8.74 33.28 5.07
N LEU A 192 8.38 33.58 3.81
CA LEU A 192 8.78 32.81 2.62
C LEU A 192 9.92 33.50 1.88
N TYR A 193 11.07 32.82 1.78
CA TYR A 193 12.31 33.34 1.21
C TYR A 193 12.56 32.76 -0.19
N PHE A 194 12.85 33.64 -1.14
CA PHE A 194 13.27 33.32 -2.50
C PHE A 194 14.73 33.72 -2.63
N SER A 195 15.64 32.74 -2.67
CA SER A 195 17.09 32.95 -2.84
C SER A 195 17.40 33.68 -4.15
N ASN A 196 16.58 33.43 -5.18
CA ASN A 196 16.47 34.19 -6.41
C ASN A 196 15.06 33.99 -7.01
N VAL A 197 14.49 35.07 -7.55
CA VAL A 197 13.17 35.08 -8.20
C VAL A 197 13.30 34.64 -9.66
N LEU A 198 12.31 33.92 -10.17
CA LEU A 198 12.15 33.54 -11.58
C LEU A 198 10.82 34.09 -12.12
N ARG A 199 10.69 34.20 -13.43
CA ARG A 199 9.46 34.68 -14.10
C ARG A 199 8.19 33.91 -13.72
N GLU A 200 8.31 32.62 -13.40
CA GLU A 200 7.26 31.73 -12.88
C GLU A 200 6.72 32.13 -11.49
N ASP A 201 7.47 32.91 -10.71
CA ASP A 201 7.02 33.42 -9.40
C ASP A 201 6.03 34.59 -9.53
N SER A 202 5.83 35.12 -10.73
CA SER A 202 4.93 36.25 -11.00
C SER A 202 3.46 35.82 -10.88
N ARG A 203 2.95 35.79 -9.65
CA ARG A 203 1.58 35.36 -9.32
C ARG A 203 0.73 36.51 -8.81
N ASN A 204 -0.56 36.45 -9.11
CA ASN A 204 -1.53 37.45 -8.66
C ASN A 204 -1.57 37.58 -7.14
N ASP A 205 -1.33 36.48 -6.40
CA ASP A 205 -1.52 36.41 -4.96
C ASP A 205 -0.69 35.28 -4.34
N TYR A 206 0.02 35.58 -3.25
CA TYR A 206 0.59 34.62 -2.30
C TYR A 206 -0.10 34.80 -0.94
N ILE A 207 -0.63 33.73 -0.35
CA ILE A 207 -1.42 33.82 0.89
C ILE A 207 -0.72 33.01 2.00
N CYS A 208 -0.42 33.67 3.12
CA CYS A 208 0.06 32.99 4.32
C CYS A 208 -1.12 32.61 5.22
N TYR A 209 -1.05 31.41 5.80
CA TYR A 209 -2.01 30.85 6.73
C TYR A 209 -1.34 30.55 8.07
N ALA A 210 -2.07 30.80 9.16
CA ALA A 210 -1.66 30.53 10.53
C ALA A 210 -2.73 29.67 11.23
N ARG A 211 -2.40 28.41 11.54
CA ARG A 211 -3.26 27.48 12.28
C ARG A 211 -2.86 27.47 13.76
N PHE A 212 -3.78 27.86 14.62
CA PHE A 212 -3.62 27.80 16.07
C PHE A 212 -4.15 26.43 16.55
N PRO A 213 -3.30 25.54 17.08
CA PRO A 213 -3.69 24.13 17.22
C PRO A 213 -4.72 23.86 18.33
N TYR A 214 -4.70 24.64 19.41
CA TYR A 214 -5.64 24.49 20.54
C TYR A 214 -7.03 25.01 20.17
N THR A 215 -7.14 26.31 19.85
CA THR A 215 -8.40 26.95 19.41
C THR A 215 -8.94 26.42 18.08
N GLN A 216 -8.21 25.54 17.38
CA GLN A 216 -8.49 25.01 16.04
C GLN A 216 -8.69 26.07 14.94
N THR A 217 -8.43 27.36 15.23
CA THR A 217 -8.65 28.46 14.31
C THR A 217 -7.56 28.51 13.24
N ILE A 218 -7.97 28.66 11.98
CA ILE A 218 -7.09 29.01 10.85
C ILE A 218 -7.36 30.46 10.47
N GLN A 219 -6.31 31.26 10.42
CA GLN A 219 -6.35 32.62 9.90
C GLN A 219 -5.59 32.71 8.59
N GLN A 220 -6.03 33.59 7.68
CA GLN A 220 -5.35 33.88 6.41
C GLN A 220 -4.97 35.35 6.33
N LYS A 221 -3.79 35.63 5.76
CA LYS A 221 -3.29 36.99 5.55
C LYS A 221 -4.02 37.65 4.37
N GLN A 222 -3.98 38.98 4.28
CA GLN A 222 -4.28 39.63 3.01
C GLN A 222 -3.29 39.14 1.93
N PRO A 223 -3.77 38.76 0.74
CA PRO A 223 -2.90 38.28 -0.33
C PRO A 223 -1.77 39.24 -0.70
N ILE A 224 -0.62 38.68 -1.08
CA ILE A 224 0.57 39.43 -1.52
C ILE A 224 0.79 39.18 -3.01
N SER A 225 0.36 40.09 -3.87
CA SER A 225 0.62 40.02 -5.30
C SER A 225 2.10 40.24 -5.62
N VAL A 226 2.68 39.45 -6.53
CA VAL A 226 4.07 39.60 -6.99
C VAL A 226 4.11 39.73 -8.50
N LYS A 227 4.70 40.83 -8.98
CA LYS A 227 4.92 41.09 -10.40
C LYS A 227 6.42 41.10 -10.70
N VAL A 228 6.86 40.14 -11.51
CA VAL A 228 8.25 40.06 -11.96
C VAL A 228 8.44 40.94 -13.20
N LEU A 229 9.44 41.83 -13.17
CA LEU A 229 9.83 42.69 -14.28
C LEU A 229 10.91 42.00 -15.12
N ASN A 230 10.66 41.95 -16.44
CA ASN A 230 11.64 41.53 -17.42
C ASN A 230 12.63 42.68 -17.70
N LYS A 231 13.94 42.39 -17.53
CA LYS A 231 15.06 43.20 -18.02
C LYS A 231 16.24 42.24 -18.28
N GLU A 232 17.41 42.78 -18.63
CA GLU A 232 18.64 42.01 -18.83
C GLU A 232 18.92 41.08 -17.64
N PRO A 233 19.48 39.86 -17.89
CA PRO A 233 19.64 38.84 -16.87
C PRO A 233 20.48 39.37 -15.70
N ALA A 234 19.96 39.23 -14.48
CA ALA A 234 20.62 39.77 -13.29
C ALA A 234 22.01 39.15 -13.09
N ASP A 235 22.95 39.99 -12.64
CA ASP A 235 24.34 39.59 -12.46
C ASP A 235 24.51 38.41 -11.49
N GLU A 236 25.41 37.52 -11.89
CA GLU A 236 25.92 36.43 -11.08
C GLU A 236 26.58 36.95 -9.80
N ARG A 237 26.13 36.47 -8.63
CA ARG A 237 26.58 36.96 -7.33
C ARG A 237 26.84 35.85 -6.31
N LYS A 238 27.89 36.07 -5.50
CA LYS A 238 28.30 35.18 -4.40
C LYS A 238 27.19 35.09 -3.34
N PRO A 239 27.14 34.03 -2.52
CA PRO A 239 26.07 33.88 -1.54
C PRO A 239 26.13 34.92 -0.42
N THR A 240 24.98 35.41 0.03
CA THR A 240 24.81 36.30 1.19
C THR A 240 23.66 35.82 2.08
N PHE A 241 23.82 35.87 3.40
CA PHE A 241 22.80 35.37 4.33
C PHE A 241 21.61 36.33 4.45
N LEU A 242 20.40 35.78 4.31
CA LEU A 242 19.13 36.39 4.69
C LEU A 242 18.73 35.99 6.11
N ILE A 243 19.04 34.73 6.50
CA ILE A 243 18.96 34.21 7.87
C ILE A 243 20.25 33.40 8.14
N PRO A 244 20.85 33.52 9.34
CA PRO A 244 20.56 34.50 10.38
C PRO A 244 21.09 35.89 10.01
N SER A 245 20.48 36.94 10.55
CA SER A 245 20.89 38.32 10.34
C SER A 245 21.77 38.82 11.49
N GLY A 246 22.86 39.53 11.16
CA GLY A 246 23.85 40.02 12.12
C GLY A 246 25.10 39.14 12.29
N PRO A 247 26.14 39.62 12.99
CA PRO A 247 27.49 39.01 12.97
C PRO A 247 27.63 37.75 13.83
N SER A 248 26.68 37.47 14.73
CA SER A 248 26.68 36.29 15.60
C SER A 248 25.27 35.96 16.05
N SER A 249 24.97 34.68 16.27
CA SER A 249 23.70 34.24 16.84
C SER A 249 23.92 33.18 17.91
N SER A 250 22.97 33.09 18.85
CA SER A 250 23.04 32.18 19.99
C SER A 250 21.66 31.63 20.29
N LYS A 251 21.54 30.32 20.53
CA LYS A 251 20.30 29.64 20.88
C LYS A 251 20.46 28.91 22.21
N MET A 252 19.41 28.97 23.04
CA MET A 252 19.29 28.23 24.30
C MET A 252 18.19 27.18 24.14
N VAL A 253 18.41 25.99 24.70
CA VAL A 253 17.49 24.85 24.63
C VAL A 253 17.65 24.00 25.89
N LEU A 254 16.56 23.40 26.37
CA LEU A 254 16.61 22.50 27.53
C LEU A 254 16.91 21.05 27.10
N ARG A 255 17.60 20.31 27.96
CA ARG A 255 17.80 18.87 27.84
C ARG A 255 16.47 18.16 27.55
N GLY A 256 16.46 17.26 26.57
CA GLY A 256 15.28 16.52 26.09
C GLY A 256 14.44 17.24 25.04
N GLN A 257 14.57 18.56 24.87
CA GLN A 257 13.80 19.30 23.85
C GLN A 257 14.38 19.11 22.44
N VAL A 258 13.70 19.71 21.45
CA VAL A 258 14.16 19.80 20.05
C VAL A 258 14.85 21.14 19.82
N LEU A 259 16.02 21.11 19.20
CA LEU A 259 16.80 22.27 18.77
C LEU A 259 16.70 22.42 17.26
N GLU A 260 16.12 23.52 16.79
CA GLU A 260 16.09 23.87 15.36
C GLU A 260 16.91 25.13 15.09
N MET A 261 17.67 25.14 14.01
CA MET A 261 18.57 26.22 13.60
C MET A 261 18.45 26.47 12.10
N GLU A 262 18.59 27.72 11.67
CA GLU A 262 18.30 28.11 10.29
C GLU A 262 19.44 28.85 9.63
N CYS A 263 19.56 28.65 8.33
CA CYS A 263 20.57 29.26 7.47
C CYS A 263 20.01 29.36 6.04
N ILE A 264 19.54 30.55 5.68
CA ILE A 264 18.96 30.85 4.36
C ILE A 264 19.82 31.91 3.70
N ALA A 265 20.34 31.62 2.50
CA ALA A 265 21.12 32.55 1.71
C ALA A 265 20.44 32.90 0.38
N GLU A 266 20.65 34.11 -0.10
CA GLU A 266 20.47 34.48 -1.50
C GLU A 266 21.75 34.23 -2.30
N GLY A 267 21.64 34.19 -3.62
CA GLY A 267 22.77 34.12 -4.54
C GLY A 267 22.32 33.73 -5.94
N LEU A 268 23.16 33.97 -6.94
CA LEU A 268 22.90 33.57 -8.31
C LEU A 268 24.19 33.02 -8.95
N PRO A 269 24.28 31.70 -9.24
CA PRO A 269 23.29 30.65 -9.01
C PRO A 269 22.88 30.45 -7.54
N THR A 270 21.72 29.82 -7.33
CA THR A 270 21.15 29.50 -6.00
C THR A 270 22.19 28.83 -5.09
N PRO A 271 22.40 29.29 -3.84
CA PRO A 271 23.37 28.65 -2.94
C PRO A 271 22.85 27.35 -2.34
N GLU A 272 23.72 26.35 -2.28
CA GLU A 272 23.56 25.15 -1.45
C GLU A 272 23.99 25.46 -0.01
N VAL A 273 23.28 24.90 0.97
CA VAL A 273 23.57 25.09 2.40
C VAL A 273 24.02 23.77 3.01
N SER A 274 25.06 23.82 3.82
CA SER A 274 25.63 22.69 4.57
C SER A 274 25.87 23.09 6.02
N TRP A 275 25.92 22.11 6.93
CA TRP A 275 26.16 22.35 8.36
C TRP A 275 27.27 21.45 8.91
N ILE A 276 28.03 22.00 9.85
CA ILE A 276 28.93 21.26 10.74
C ILE A 276 28.73 21.73 12.18
N LYS A 277 29.10 20.90 13.14
CA LYS A 277 29.42 21.37 14.49
C LYS A 277 30.93 21.66 14.53
N VAL A 278 31.35 22.73 15.21
CA VAL A 278 32.75 23.20 15.17
C VAL A 278 33.65 22.38 16.12
N SER A 279 33.05 21.71 17.11
CA SER A 279 33.74 20.91 18.13
C SER A 279 33.72 19.39 17.89
N GLY A 280 33.31 18.94 16.70
CA GLY A 280 33.17 17.52 16.34
C GLY A 280 31.96 17.31 15.42
N ASP A 281 31.55 16.06 15.23
CA ASP A 281 30.49 15.73 14.27
C ASP A 281 29.07 16.12 14.73
N LEU A 282 28.16 16.19 13.74
CA LEU A 282 26.72 16.26 14.01
C LEU A 282 26.22 14.90 14.52
N PRO A 283 25.32 14.85 15.51
CA PRO A 283 24.86 13.59 16.09
C PRO A 283 23.87 12.87 15.15
N ALA A 284 24.41 12.09 14.21
CA ALA A 284 23.71 11.53 13.05
C ALA A 284 22.33 10.92 13.37
N LYS A 285 22.26 9.95 14.30
CA LYS A 285 21.02 9.22 14.67
C LYS A 285 19.87 10.09 15.26
N ARG A 286 20.07 11.40 15.40
CA ARG A 286 19.06 12.36 15.92
C ARG A 286 19.14 13.75 15.26
N THR A 287 19.77 13.82 14.09
CA THR A 287 19.94 15.05 13.30
C THR A 287 19.15 14.94 11.99
N PHE A 288 18.34 15.94 11.70
CA PHE A 288 17.48 16.02 10.52
C PHE A 288 17.71 17.32 9.76
N PHE A 289 17.75 17.23 8.43
CA PHE A 289 17.90 18.38 7.54
C PHE A 289 16.57 18.68 6.86
N LEU A 290 15.94 19.78 7.23
CA LEU A 290 14.68 20.23 6.65
C LEU A 290 14.92 21.38 5.65
N HIS A 291 13.93 21.64 4.80
CA HIS A 291 13.91 22.77 3.85
C HIS A 291 15.16 22.85 2.96
N TYR A 292 15.55 21.74 2.33
CA TYR A 292 16.75 21.63 1.47
C TYR A 292 18.03 22.02 2.22
N GLN A 293 18.25 21.38 3.38
CA GLN A 293 19.38 21.62 4.31
C GLN A 293 19.43 23.03 4.94
N LYS A 294 18.48 23.93 4.65
CA LYS A 294 18.45 25.28 5.23
C LYS A 294 18.04 25.30 6.71
N THR A 295 17.39 24.24 7.20
CA THR A 295 17.06 24.08 8.62
C THR A 295 17.69 22.81 9.19
N LEU A 296 18.53 22.96 10.22
CA LEU A 296 19.13 21.87 10.99
C LEU A 296 18.28 21.62 12.26
N ARG A 297 17.73 20.42 12.40
CA ARG A 297 16.88 19.98 13.53
C ARG A 297 17.55 18.85 14.29
N ILE A 298 17.76 19.01 15.59
CA ILE A 298 18.31 18.00 16.51
C ILE A 298 17.26 17.65 17.56
N VAL A 299 16.93 16.37 17.71
CA VAL A 299 15.95 15.90 18.70
C VAL A 299 16.63 15.33 19.96
N ASN A 300 15.87 15.29 21.06
CA ASN A 300 16.32 14.80 22.38
C ASN A 300 17.69 15.38 22.78
N VAL A 301 17.74 16.70 22.89
CA VAL A 301 18.99 17.45 23.09
C VAL A 301 19.68 17.09 24.40
N SER A 302 21.00 16.93 24.37
CA SER A 302 21.84 16.62 25.54
C SER A 302 22.87 17.72 25.81
N GLU A 303 23.48 17.73 27.00
CA GLU A 303 24.57 18.65 27.33
C GLU A 303 25.78 18.51 26.39
N SER A 304 25.97 17.34 25.76
CA SER A 304 27.02 17.13 24.74
C SER A 304 26.76 17.88 23.44
N ASP A 305 25.54 18.39 23.23
CA ASP A 305 25.13 19.16 22.04
C ASP A 305 25.58 20.62 22.14
N ALA A 306 25.93 21.09 23.34
CA ALA A 306 26.42 22.45 23.52
C ALA A 306 27.70 22.69 22.70
N GLY A 307 27.85 23.93 22.21
CA GLY A 307 28.97 24.31 21.35
C GLY A 307 28.53 25.13 20.14
N ASP A 308 29.48 25.41 19.27
CA ASP A 308 29.27 26.27 18.11
C ASP A 308 28.94 25.44 16.87
N TYR A 309 27.87 25.81 16.15
CA TYR A 309 27.42 25.16 14.92
C TYR A 309 27.63 26.12 13.75
N ARG A 310 28.29 25.68 12.68
CA ARG A 310 28.57 26.51 11.52
C ARG A 310 27.75 26.04 10.33
N CYS A 311 26.91 26.91 9.79
CA CYS A 311 26.34 26.71 8.46
C CYS A 311 27.22 27.38 7.41
N THR A 312 27.27 26.81 6.21
CA THR A 312 28.00 27.35 5.06
C THR A 312 27.12 27.33 3.83
N ALA A 313 26.90 28.50 3.22
CA ALA A 313 26.20 28.66 1.95
C ALA A 313 27.22 28.84 0.81
N ARG A 314 27.09 28.05 -0.27
CA ARG A 314 28.06 27.99 -1.38
C ARG A 314 27.37 28.02 -2.74
N ASN A 315 27.94 28.75 -3.69
CA ASN A 315 27.68 28.59 -5.12
C ASN A 315 29.02 28.62 -5.91
N ARG A 316 28.97 28.57 -7.24
CA ARG A 316 30.19 28.53 -8.09
C ARG A 316 31.07 29.78 -8.05
N LEU A 317 30.66 30.84 -7.36
CA LEU A 317 31.37 32.11 -7.26
C LEU A 317 32.03 32.31 -5.89
N GLY A 318 31.64 31.53 -4.88
CA GLY A 318 32.20 31.57 -3.53
C GLY A 318 31.28 30.97 -2.47
N SER A 319 31.68 31.12 -1.22
CA SER A 319 30.95 30.64 -0.05
C SER A 319 31.05 31.62 1.11
N VAL A 320 29.96 31.75 1.88
CA VAL A 320 29.93 32.43 3.18
C VAL A 320 29.53 31.44 4.27
N HIS A 321 29.95 31.68 5.51
CA HIS A 321 29.64 30.84 6.65
C HIS A 321 29.22 31.68 7.86
N HIS A 322 28.28 31.16 8.64
CA HIS A 322 27.81 31.79 9.88
C HIS A 322 27.88 30.79 11.02
N THR A 323 28.18 31.26 12.22
CA THR A 323 28.33 30.40 13.41
C THR A 323 27.27 30.74 14.48
N ILE A 324 26.54 29.72 14.91
CA ILE A 324 25.44 29.76 15.88
C ILE A 324 25.90 29.07 17.17
N LYS A 325 25.91 29.79 18.29
CA LYS A 325 26.30 29.23 19.59
C LYS A 325 25.12 28.55 20.29
N VAL A 326 25.20 27.25 20.52
CA VAL A 326 24.19 26.46 21.22
C VAL A 326 24.58 26.31 22.69
N ASN A 327 23.69 26.76 23.58
CA ASN A 327 23.85 26.64 25.03
C ASN A 327 22.75 25.73 25.57
N VAL A 328 23.10 24.52 26.00
CA VAL A 328 22.14 23.59 26.60
C VAL A 328 22.02 23.87 28.10
N LYS A 329 20.79 23.88 28.60
CA LYS A 329 20.45 23.99 30.03
C LYS A 329 19.67 22.76 30.47
N ALA A 330 19.64 22.47 31.76
CA ALA A 330 18.93 21.30 32.29
C ALA A 330 18.27 21.62 33.63
N ALA A 331 16.97 21.36 33.72
CA ALA A 331 16.28 21.19 34.99
C ALA A 331 16.87 19.98 35.76
N PRO A 332 16.62 19.85 37.08
CA PRO A 332 17.29 18.84 37.88
C PRO A 332 16.85 17.40 37.52
N TYR A 333 17.80 16.47 37.51
CA TYR A 333 17.57 15.04 37.23
C TYR A 333 18.40 14.14 38.17
N TRP A 334 17.86 12.99 38.59
CA TRP A 334 18.52 12.05 39.50
C TRP A 334 19.81 11.45 38.89
N ILE A 335 20.87 11.32 39.69
CA ILE A 335 22.14 10.68 39.29
C ILE A 335 22.17 9.21 39.71
N SER A 336 21.82 8.91 40.96
CA SER A 336 21.88 7.57 41.57
C SER A 336 20.49 7.01 41.90
N GLY A 337 19.46 7.47 41.17
CA GLY A 337 18.07 7.31 41.55
C GLY A 337 17.64 8.27 42.67
N ALA A 338 16.37 8.15 43.08
CA ALA A 338 15.83 8.87 44.22
C ALA A 338 16.31 8.27 45.56
N PRO A 339 16.24 9.02 46.68
CA PRO A 339 16.52 8.50 48.02
C PRO A 339 15.76 7.20 48.32
N ARG A 340 16.46 6.18 48.84
CA ARG A 340 15.87 4.88 49.20
C ARG A 340 15.45 4.84 50.65
N ASN A 341 14.42 4.04 50.94
CA ASN A 341 13.95 3.82 52.30
C ASN A 341 14.97 3.01 53.12
N LEU A 342 15.10 3.34 54.41
CA LEU A 342 15.93 2.61 55.37
C LEU A 342 15.03 1.87 56.37
N VAL A 343 15.31 0.58 56.56
CA VAL A 343 14.80 -0.21 57.68
C VAL A 343 16.00 -0.64 58.50
N LEU A 344 15.95 -0.39 59.81
CA LEU A 344 17.06 -0.62 60.75
C LEU A 344 16.54 -1.33 62.01
N ALA A 345 17.38 -2.11 62.68
CA ALA A 345 17.11 -2.56 64.05
C ALA A 345 17.48 -1.47 65.07
N PRO A 346 16.92 -1.49 66.30
CA PRO A 346 17.39 -0.63 67.39
C PRO A 346 18.89 -0.82 67.64
N GLY A 347 19.65 0.28 67.64
CA GLY A 347 21.12 0.29 67.75
C GLY A 347 21.89 0.17 66.43
N GLU A 348 21.23 -0.05 65.30
CA GLU A 348 21.89 -0.03 63.98
C GLU A 348 22.17 1.40 63.49
N SER A 349 22.83 1.51 62.34
CA SER A 349 23.26 2.78 61.71
C SER A 349 23.02 2.71 60.21
N GLY A 350 22.72 3.84 59.56
CA GLY A 350 22.34 3.88 58.14
C GLY A 350 22.54 5.26 57.51
N VAL A 351 22.48 5.34 56.18
CA VAL A 351 22.72 6.59 55.43
C VAL A 351 21.68 6.79 54.32
N LEU A 352 21.07 7.97 54.31
CA LEU A 352 20.12 8.43 53.29
C LEU A 352 20.84 9.38 52.33
N THR A 353 20.68 9.21 51.02
CA THR A 353 21.42 9.99 49.99
C THR A 353 20.48 10.53 48.91
N CYS A 354 20.71 11.76 48.45
CA CYS A 354 19.87 12.48 47.50
C CYS A 354 20.70 13.18 46.40
N ARG A 355 21.13 12.43 45.39
CA ARG A 355 22.04 12.95 44.35
C ARG A 355 21.30 13.29 43.05
N ALA A 356 21.26 14.58 42.71
CA ALA A 356 20.76 15.06 41.44
C ALA A 356 21.76 16.01 40.75
N SER A 357 21.71 16.01 39.42
CA SER A 357 22.47 16.90 38.52
C SER A 357 21.52 17.91 37.89
N GLY A 358 22.06 18.92 37.23
CA GLY A 358 21.34 19.95 36.49
C GLY A 358 22.31 20.99 35.96
N THR A 359 21.86 21.85 35.04
CA THR A 359 22.68 22.94 34.49
C THR A 359 21.86 24.23 34.49
N PRO A 360 22.04 25.16 35.46
CA PRO A 360 23.05 25.15 36.54
C PRO A 360 22.92 24.01 37.56
N LYS A 361 24.00 23.74 38.31
CA LYS A 361 24.01 22.75 39.40
C LYS A 361 22.88 23.11 40.40
N PRO A 362 21.99 22.17 40.75
CA PRO A 362 20.86 22.47 41.62
C PRO A 362 21.26 22.51 43.10
N LEU A 363 20.47 23.26 43.87
CA LEU A 363 20.53 23.33 45.32
C LEU A 363 19.73 22.16 45.92
N VAL A 364 20.32 21.40 46.83
CA VAL A 364 19.65 20.34 47.60
C VAL A 364 19.20 20.90 48.95
N THR A 365 17.97 20.57 49.38
CA THR A 365 17.40 20.94 50.67
C THR A 365 16.60 19.79 51.26
N TRP A 366 16.54 19.70 52.59
CA TRP A 366 15.89 18.60 53.31
C TRP A 366 14.79 19.10 54.25
N ALA A 367 13.70 18.33 54.34
CA ALA A 367 12.65 18.50 55.34
C ALA A 367 12.37 17.17 56.06
N MET A 368 12.13 17.23 57.37
CA MET A 368 11.71 16.10 58.20
C MET A 368 10.22 16.27 58.52
N ASN A 369 9.39 15.27 58.17
CA ASN A 369 7.93 15.26 58.39
C ASN A 369 7.21 16.53 57.87
N GLY A 370 7.75 17.18 56.83
CA GLY A 370 7.21 18.42 56.24
C GLY A 370 7.72 19.74 56.87
N ILE A 371 8.64 19.68 57.84
CA ILE A 371 9.31 20.85 58.43
C ILE A 371 10.75 20.92 57.89
N PRO A 372 11.28 22.07 57.43
CA PRO A 372 12.68 22.21 57.02
C PRO A 372 13.63 21.68 58.10
N ILE A 373 14.65 20.90 57.72
CA ILE A 373 15.40 20.08 58.69
C ILE A 373 16.12 20.91 59.78
N GLU A 374 16.49 22.15 59.45
CA GLU A 374 17.04 23.16 60.37
C GLU A 374 16.09 23.53 61.52
N ASN A 375 14.78 23.50 61.25
CA ASN A 375 13.69 23.80 62.18
C ASN A 375 13.07 22.53 62.79
N SER A 376 13.60 21.34 62.46
CA SER A 376 13.09 20.06 62.97
C SER A 376 13.63 19.74 64.38
N PRO A 377 12.98 18.85 65.15
CA PRO A 377 13.51 18.38 66.42
C PRO A 377 14.92 17.79 66.27
N LYS A 378 15.84 18.20 67.15
CA LYS A 378 17.21 17.67 67.18
C LYS A 378 17.20 16.24 67.73
N ASP A 379 17.59 15.30 66.88
CA ASP A 379 17.89 13.91 67.23
C ASP A 379 19.42 13.76 67.27
N LEU A 380 19.96 13.20 68.35
CA LEU A 380 21.41 13.00 68.50
C LEU A 380 21.94 11.85 67.63
N SER A 381 21.07 10.95 67.17
CA SER A 381 21.42 9.90 66.21
C SER A 381 21.60 10.41 64.79
N ARG A 382 21.23 11.66 64.48
CA ARG A 382 21.11 12.20 63.10
C ARG A 382 22.10 13.31 62.80
N LYS A 383 22.93 13.12 61.77
CA LYS A 383 23.79 14.15 61.15
C LYS A 383 23.34 14.44 59.73
N VAL A 384 23.45 15.69 59.28
CA VAL A 384 23.13 16.12 57.89
C VAL A 384 24.40 16.65 57.24
N GLU A 385 24.68 16.23 56.01
CA GLU A 385 25.84 16.64 55.21
C GLU A 385 25.39 16.82 53.75
N ASP A 386 25.12 18.06 53.33
CA ASP A 386 24.65 18.49 52.00
C ASP A 386 23.62 17.55 51.33
N ASP A 387 24.06 16.62 50.49
CA ASP A 387 23.21 15.67 49.74
C ASP A 387 22.81 14.43 50.56
N THR A 388 23.16 14.36 51.85
CA THR A 388 23.01 13.15 52.68
C THR A 388 22.55 13.41 54.12
N ILE A 389 21.97 12.36 54.74
CA ILE A 389 21.65 12.28 56.16
C ILE A 389 22.19 10.96 56.71
N ILE A 390 22.99 11.02 57.77
CA ILE A 390 23.64 9.88 58.42
C ILE A 390 22.93 9.61 59.75
N PHE A 391 22.66 8.34 60.04
CA PHE A 391 22.01 7.85 61.25
C PHE A 391 22.94 6.89 62.01
N THR A 392 23.08 7.06 63.33
CA THR A 392 23.94 6.24 64.20
C THR A 392 23.27 5.91 65.53
N ASP A 393 23.29 4.64 65.95
CA ASP A 393 22.66 4.14 67.19
C ASP A 393 21.15 4.48 67.25
N VAL A 394 20.42 4.10 66.20
CA VAL A 394 19.03 4.52 66.03
C VAL A 394 18.10 3.90 67.07
N GLN A 395 17.19 4.73 67.59
CA GLN A 395 16.18 4.30 68.55
C GLN A 395 14.82 4.16 67.85
N THR A 396 13.88 3.43 68.44
CA THR A 396 12.54 3.23 67.83
C THR A 396 11.82 4.55 67.52
N GLY A 397 12.05 5.58 68.35
CA GLY A 397 11.55 6.95 68.17
C GLY A 397 12.20 7.78 67.06
N SER A 398 13.33 7.32 66.47
CA SER A 398 13.97 7.99 65.32
C SER A 398 13.27 7.71 63.97
N SER A 399 12.21 6.89 63.98
CA SER A 399 11.40 6.59 62.80
C SER A 399 10.69 7.83 62.26
N ALA A 400 11.02 8.26 61.05
CA ALA A 400 10.57 9.52 60.45
C ALA A 400 10.64 9.51 58.93
N VAL A 401 10.06 10.52 58.28
CA VAL A 401 10.09 10.67 56.82
C VAL A 401 10.87 11.91 56.42
N PHE A 402 11.82 11.71 55.52
CA PHE A 402 12.72 12.73 55.02
C PHE A 402 12.39 13.03 53.57
N GLN A 403 12.03 14.27 53.31
CA GLN A 403 11.77 14.79 51.98
C GLN A 403 13.01 15.55 51.50
N CYS A 404 13.51 15.16 50.33
CA CYS A 404 14.55 15.89 49.62
C CYS A 404 13.91 16.74 48.51
N ASN A 405 14.29 18.01 48.44
CA ASN A 405 13.87 18.98 47.44
C ASN A 405 15.11 19.55 46.74
N VAL A 406 15.17 19.43 45.42
CA VAL A 406 16.36 19.78 44.63
C VAL A 406 15.99 20.71 43.48
N SER A 407 16.49 21.94 43.43
CA SER A 407 15.99 22.99 42.52
C SER A 407 17.08 23.81 41.81
N ASN A 408 16.76 24.33 40.62
CA ASN A 408 17.52 25.36 39.90
C ASN A 408 16.59 26.29 39.11
N ASP A 409 17.15 27.28 38.42
CA ASP A 409 16.41 28.30 37.64
C ASP A 409 15.44 27.73 36.58
N TYR A 410 15.61 26.46 36.18
CA TYR A 410 14.86 25.82 35.11
C TYR A 410 13.83 24.78 35.61
N GLY A 411 13.99 24.24 36.82
CA GLY A 411 13.03 23.29 37.41
C GLY A 411 13.43 22.76 38.78
N TYR A 412 12.71 21.74 39.25
CA TYR A 412 12.98 21.10 40.54
C TYR A 412 12.65 19.59 40.52
N LEU A 413 13.12 18.86 41.54
CA LEU A 413 12.75 17.50 41.88
C LEU A 413 12.33 17.42 43.35
N LEU A 414 11.38 16.53 43.66
CA LEU A 414 11.01 16.14 45.01
C LEU A 414 11.09 14.61 45.14
N SER A 415 11.47 14.13 46.33
CA SER A 415 11.32 12.72 46.71
C SER A 415 11.22 12.56 48.22
N ASN A 416 10.43 11.58 48.66
CA ASN A 416 10.27 11.19 50.06
C ASN A 416 10.97 9.85 50.29
N ALA A 417 11.63 9.68 51.43
CA ALA A 417 12.11 8.39 51.91
C ALA A 417 11.79 8.17 53.40
N PHE A 418 11.44 6.94 53.74
CA PHE A 418 11.13 6.51 55.10
C PHE A 418 12.38 6.01 55.82
N VAL A 419 12.55 6.36 57.08
CA VAL A 419 13.46 5.69 58.03
C VAL A 419 12.58 5.03 59.09
N ASN A 420 12.71 3.72 59.25
CA ASN A 420 11.82 2.89 60.05
C ASN A 420 12.62 1.90 60.92
N VAL A 421 12.33 1.84 62.22
CA VAL A 421 13.15 1.06 63.18
C VAL A 421 12.34 -0.11 63.75
N LEU A 422 12.67 -1.34 63.35
CA LEU A 422 11.90 -2.58 63.59
C LEU A 422 12.80 -3.82 63.81
N SER A 423 12.26 -4.92 64.33
CA SER A 423 12.94 -6.22 64.48
C SER A 423 12.02 -7.37 64.07
N GLU A 424 12.51 -8.30 63.24
CA GLU A 424 11.71 -9.31 62.51
C GLU A 424 12.51 -10.59 62.19
N THR A 425 11.80 -11.72 62.06
CA THR A 425 12.40 -13.03 61.75
C THR A 425 12.69 -13.21 60.25
N PRO A 426 13.59 -14.13 59.84
CA PRO A 426 13.94 -14.30 58.44
C PRO A 426 12.81 -14.90 57.61
N ARG A 427 12.64 -14.40 56.39
CA ARG A 427 11.74 -14.94 55.36
C ARG A 427 12.45 -14.83 54.01
N VAL A 428 12.36 -15.85 53.16
CA VAL A 428 12.88 -15.79 51.78
C VAL A 428 11.77 -15.28 50.85
N LEU A 429 12.10 -14.31 50.01
CA LEU A 429 11.21 -13.63 49.07
C LEU A 429 11.29 -14.22 47.65
N THR A 430 12.42 -14.85 47.29
CA THR A 430 12.55 -15.57 46.02
C THR A 430 11.50 -16.69 45.92
N PRO A 431 10.69 -16.77 44.84
CA PRO A 431 9.66 -17.80 44.72
C PRO A 431 10.21 -19.22 44.81
N SER A 432 9.53 -20.08 45.58
CA SER A 432 9.89 -21.49 45.68
C SER A 432 9.67 -22.22 44.35
N ASN A 433 10.58 -23.11 44.00
CA ASN A 433 10.66 -23.83 42.72
C ASN A 433 10.93 -22.94 41.50
N LYS A 434 11.38 -21.69 41.66
CA LYS A 434 11.86 -20.85 40.54
C LYS A 434 12.96 -21.59 39.76
N VAL A 435 12.82 -21.61 38.43
CA VAL A 435 13.79 -22.20 37.50
C VAL A 435 14.65 -21.09 36.91
N TYR A 436 15.97 -21.27 36.98
CA TYR A 436 16.97 -20.42 36.34
C TYR A 436 17.51 -21.15 35.11
N GLN A 437 17.65 -20.46 33.99
CA GLN A 437 18.22 -21.01 32.77
C GLN A 437 19.51 -20.24 32.43
N VAL A 438 20.55 -20.96 32.05
CA VAL A 438 21.87 -20.39 31.71
C VAL A 438 22.50 -21.15 30.55
N ILE A 439 23.26 -20.45 29.70
CA ILE A 439 24.02 -21.12 28.65
C ILE A 439 25.29 -21.75 29.23
N LYS A 440 25.59 -22.96 28.76
CA LYS A 440 26.83 -23.69 29.08
C LYS A 440 28.09 -22.81 28.91
N ASN A 441 29.04 -22.99 29.81
CA ASN A 441 30.27 -22.22 29.99
C ASN A 441 30.10 -20.75 30.46
N HIS A 442 28.88 -20.23 30.63
CA HIS A 442 28.65 -18.90 31.21
C HIS A 442 28.49 -18.97 32.74
N PRO A 443 28.71 -17.88 33.50
CA PRO A 443 28.40 -17.85 34.92
C PRO A 443 26.89 -17.93 35.16
N ALA A 444 26.47 -18.66 36.20
CA ALA A 444 25.07 -18.75 36.62
C ALA A 444 24.85 -18.00 37.93
N LEU A 445 23.89 -17.08 37.97
CA LEU A 445 23.44 -16.42 39.20
C LEU A 445 22.09 -17.00 39.64
N ILE A 446 21.98 -17.32 40.93
CA ILE A 446 20.78 -17.86 41.56
C ILE A 446 20.48 -17.02 42.79
N ASP A 447 19.42 -16.20 42.75
CA ASP A 447 19.09 -15.32 43.88
C ASP A 447 18.39 -16.06 45.04
N CYS A 448 18.62 -15.54 46.24
CA CYS A 448 17.86 -15.84 47.46
C CYS A 448 17.59 -14.53 48.21
N ALA A 449 16.79 -13.66 47.60
CA ALA A 449 16.34 -12.43 48.22
C ALA A 449 15.61 -12.78 49.53
N SER A 450 15.92 -12.09 50.62
CA SER A 450 15.35 -12.36 51.94
C SER A 450 15.10 -11.09 52.74
N PHE A 451 14.24 -11.21 53.73
CA PHE A 451 13.84 -10.13 54.63
C PHE A 451 13.95 -10.60 56.09
N GLY A 452 14.34 -9.70 56.98
CA GLY A 452 14.47 -9.93 58.42
C GLY A 452 15.27 -8.78 59.06
N SER A 453 15.10 -8.54 60.35
CA SER A 453 15.80 -7.47 61.07
C SER A 453 16.24 -7.96 62.46
N PRO A 454 17.55 -8.11 62.75
CA PRO A 454 18.70 -7.79 61.88
C PRO A 454 18.76 -8.62 60.58
N ILE A 455 19.52 -8.14 59.60
CA ILE A 455 19.63 -8.74 58.26
C ILE A 455 20.07 -10.22 58.35
N PRO A 456 19.35 -11.16 57.71
CA PRO A 456 19.70 -12.58 57.79
C PRO A 456 20.89 -12.95 56.89
N LYS A 457 21.83 -13.73 57.46
CA LYS A 457 22.89 -14.38 56.70
C LYS A 457 22.31 -15.52 55.86
N ILE A 458 22.66 -15.56 54.57
CA ILE A 458 22.31 -16.66 53.65
C ILE A 458 23.39 -17.74 53.65
N THR A 459 22.97 -18.99 53.44
CA THR A 459 23.81 -20.16 53.15
C THR A 459 23.15 -21.03 52.09
N TRP A 460 23.93 -21.75 51.27
CA TRP A 460 23.45 -22.50 50.11
C TRP A 460 23.85 -23.97 50.11
N PHE A 461 23.03 -24.83 49.51
CA PHE A 461 23.23 -26.29 49.38
C PHE A 461 22.75 -26.80 48.02
N LYS A 462 23.33 -27.89 47.49
CA LYS A 462 22.90 -28.57 46.25
C LYS A 462 22.45 -30.01 46.55
N ASP A 463 21.37 -30.46 45.89
CA ASP A 463 20.87 -31.84 45.86
C ASP A 463 20.88 -32.52 47.26
N SER A 464 20.35 -31.82 48.27
CA SER A 464 20.21 -32.29 49.67
C SER A 464 21.52 -32.66 50.39
N ARG A 465 22.69 -32.21 49.90
CA ARG A 465 23.98 -32.44 50.57
C ARG A 465 24.18 -31.52 51.77
N ALA A 466 24.78 -32.04 52.84
CA ALA A 466 25.04 -31.30 54.09
C ALA A 466 26.21 -30.29 54.02
N SER A 467 26.98 -30.28 52.91
CA SER A 467 28.06 -29.33 52.67
C SER A 467 27.51 -28.01 52.11
N THR A 468 27.82 -26.89 52.77
CA THR A 468 27.55 -25.55 52.23
C THR A 468 28.30 -25.31 50.92
N LEU A 469 27.65 -24.64 49.96
CA LEU A 469 28.26 -24.17 48.72
C LEU A 469 28.99 -22.85 48.99
N ASP A 470 30.26 -22.95 49.36
CA ASP A 470 31.14 -21.83 49.67
C ASP A 470 32.58 -22.22 49.27
N GLY A 471 33.07 -21.70 48.14
CA GLY A 471 34.33 -22.09 47.50
C GLY A 471 34.17 -22.66 46.08
N ASP A 472 35.22 -22.48 45.26
CA ASP A 472 35.31 -22.83 43.83
C ASP A 472 34.60 -24.16 43.46
N PRO A 473 33.61 -24.16 42.52
CA PRO A 473 33.20 -23.07 41.61
C PRO A 473 32.06 -22.17 42.14
N TYR A 474 31.78 -22.20 43.44
CA TYR A 474 30.65 -21.52 44.07
C TYR A 474 31.09 -20.28 44.87
N ILE A 475 30.43 -19.15 44.65
CA ILE A 475 30.63 -17.91 45.39
C ILE A 475 29.27 -17.45 45.93
N VAL A 476 29.18 -17.12 47.22
CA VAL A 476 27.97 -16.53 47.81
C VAL A 476 28.22 -15.04 48.04
N HIS A 477 27.43 -14.21 47.35
CA HIS A 477 27.52 -12.75 47.43
C HIS A 477 26.81 -12.22 48.69
N ASP A 478 27.20 -11.02 49.17
CA ASP A 478 26.64 -10.39 50.38
C ASP A 478 25.11 -10.20 50.34
N ASN A 479 24.54 -10.09 49.13
CA ASN A 479 23.09 -9.99 48.90
C ASN A 479 22.35 -11.34 48.97
N GLY A 480 23.04 -12.45 49.22
CA GLY A 480 22.50 -13.80 49.29
C GLY A 480 22.49 -14.58 47.98
N THR A 481 22.95 -14.01 46.86
CA THR A 481 22.98 -14.67 45.55
C THR A 481 24.12 -15.69 45.48
N LEU A 482 23.84 -16.89 44.97
CA LEU A 482 24.84 -17.89 44.62
C LEU A 482 25.29 -17.70 43.18
N GLU A 483 26.58 -17.48 42.96
CA GLU A 483 27.24 -17.56 41.67
C GLU A 483 27.87 -18.94 41.47
N ILE A 484 27.72 -19.50 40.27
CA ILE A 484 28.51 -20.61 39.76
C ILE A 484 29.39 -20.06 38.64
N HIS A 485 30.70 -19.98 38.87
CA HIS A 485 31.59 -19.19 38.01
C HIS A 485 31.65 -19.67 36.55
N VAL A 486 31.52 -20.98 36.32
CA VAL A 486 31.39 -21.58 34.98
C VAL A 486 30.35 -22.69 35.01
N ALA A 487 29.15 -22.44 34.47
CA ALA A 487 28.07 -23.41 34.43
C ALA A 487 28.35 -24.56 33.44
N GLN A 488 28.28 -25.79 33.91
CA GLN A 488 28.39 -27.01 33.12
C GLN A 488 27.10 -27.83 33.23
N ALA A 489 26.82 -28.73 32.29
CA ALA A 489 25.59 -29.55 32.32
C ALA A 489 25.36 -30.33 33.65
N ARG A 490 26.45 -30.62 34.39
CA ARG A 490 26.43 -31.23 35.74
C ARG A 490 25.96 -30.29 36.88
N ASN A 491 25.92 -28.98 36.64
CA ASN A 491 25.49 -27.98 37.61
C ASN A 491 23.97 -27.84 37.66
N SER A 492 23.25 -28.31 36.64
CA SER A 492 21.79 -28.45 36.67
C SER A 492 21.33 -29.26 37.90
N GLY A 493 20.12 -29.01 38.39
CA GLY A 493 19.57 -29.70 39.57
C GLY A 493 18.96 -28.75 40.60
N LYS A 494 18.76 -29.23 41.83
CA LYS A 494 18.06 -28.50 42.89
C LYS A 494 19.04 -27.81 43.82
N TYR A 495 18.83 -26.52 44.03
CA TYR A 495 19.55 -25.71 45.01
C TYR A 495 18.60 -25.31 46.15
N THR A 496 19.14 -25.22 47.36
CA THR A 496 18.43 -24.78 48.57
C THR A 496 19.19 -23.62 49.19
N CYS A 497 18.50 -22.53 49.51
CA CYS A 497 19.06 -21.45 50.32
C CYS A 497 18.40 -21.40 51.70
N VAL A 498 19.19 -21.02 52.71
CA VAL A 498 18.78 -20.93 54.10
C VAL A 498 19.18 -19.57 54.66
N ALA A 499 18.18 -18.78 55.05
CA ALA A 499 18.33 -17.45 55.64
C ALA A 499 18.27 -17.53 57.16
N ARG A 500 19.19 -16.86 57.89
CA ARG A 500 19.28 -16.93 59.35
C ARG A 500 19.71 -15.61 59.99
N ASN A 501 18.96 -15.12 60.98
CA ASN A 501 19.37 -14.01 61.84
C ASN A 501 19.37 -14.43 63.33
N THR A 502 19.44 -13.46 64.25
CA THR A 502 19.42 -13.69 65.70
C THR A 502 18.07 -14.15 66.25
N LEU A 503 16.99 -14.02 65.47
CA LEU A 503 15.60 -14.31 65.87
C LEU A 503 15.04 -15.61 65.25
N GLY A 504 15.66 -16.16 64.18
CA GLY A 504 15.21 -17.42 63.57
C GLY A 504 15.95 -17.82 62.30
N ASN A 505 15.38 -18.75 61.54
CA ASN A 505 15.82 -19.15 60.19
C ASN A 505 14.64 -19.56 59.28
N TYR A 506 14.88 -19.56 57.97
CA TYR A 506 13.91 -19.95 56.92
C TYR A 506 14.64 -20.63 55.74
N GLU A 507 14.02 -21.60 55.08
CA GLU A 507 14.61 -22.35 53.95
C GLU A 507 13.76 -22.23 52.68
N ASN A 508 14.40 -22.22 51.51
CA ASN A 508 13.72 -22.20 50.21
C ASN A 508 14.47 -23.02 49.14
N HIS A 509 13.77 -23.39 48.06
CA HIS A 509 14.26 -24.26 47.00
C HIS A 509 14.09 -23.64 45.61
N VAL A 510 15.08 -23.86 44.73
CA VAL A 510 15.09 -23.39 43.34
C VAL A 510 15.82 -24.40 42.43
N TYR A 511 15.71 -24.27 41.11
CA TYR A 511 16.31 -25.18 40.12
C TYR A 511 17.18 -24.44 39.10
N LEU A 512 18.23 -25.10 38.62
CA LEU A 512 19.05 -24.63 37.51
C LEU A 512 18.94 -25.59 36.31
N GLU A 513 18.77 -25.03 35.12
CA GLU A 513 18.93 -25.71 33.83
C GLU A 513 20.08 -25.07 33.02
N VAL A 514 21.03 -25.89 32.56
CA VAL A 514 22.10 -25.45 31.67
C VAL A 514 21.78 -25.87 30.22
N LYS A 515 21.65 -24.89 29.32
CA LYS A 515 21.30 -25.04 27.89
C LYS A 515 22.54 -25.09 26.99
N GLU A 516 22.42 -25.63 25.78
CA GLU A 516 23.51 -25.57 24.79
C GLU A 516 23.52 -24.21 24.05
N PRO A 517 24.70 -23.68 23.66
CA PRO A 517 24.83 -22.36 23.05
C PRO A 517 24.40 -22.33 21.58
N THR A 518 23.86 -21.17 21.17
CA THR A 518 23.61 -20.80 19.77
C THR A 518 24.91 -20.69 18.97
N ARG A 519 24.88 -21.13 17.70
CA ARG A 519 26.02 -21.14 16.77
C ARG A 519 25.60 -21.00 15.32
N ILE A 520 26.25 -20.09 14.60
CA ILE A 520 26.19 -20.01 13.13
C ILE A 520 26.94 -21.21 12.53
N LEU A 521 26.29 -21.90 11.58
CA LEU A 521 26.78 -23.08 10.87
C LEU A 521 27.26 -22.75 9.45
N LYS A 522 26.62 -21.76 8.80
CA LYS A 522 27.10 -21.16 7.54
C LYS A 522 27.03 -19.64 7.71
N GLN A 523 28.19 -18.99 7.58
CA GLN A 523 28.33 -17.54 7.56
C GLN A 523 28.09 -16.97 6.14
N PRO A 524 27.75 -15.68 6.00
CA PRO A 524 27.73 -15.02 4.70
C PRO A 524 29.13 -14.94 4.06
N GLU A 525 29.15 -14.77 2.74
CA GLU A 525 30.38 -14.76 1.92
C GLU A 525 30.54 -13.41 1.21
N TYR A 526 31.79 -12.96 1.01
CA TYR A 526 32.15 -11.72 0.30
C TYR A 526 31.61 -11.69 -1.14
N LYS A 527 31.07 -10.55 -1.60
CA LYS A 527 30.51 -10.40 -2.96
C LYS A 527 30.89 -9.08 -3.64
N VAL A 528 31.10 -9.14 -4.95
CA VAL A 528 31.32 -7.98 -5.82
C VAL A 528 30.18 -7.90 -6.83
N VAL A 529 29.55 -6.73 -6.95
CA VAL A 529 28.31 -6.56 -7.72
C VAL A 529 28.37 -5.30 -8.59
N GLN A 530 27.96 -5.42 -9.85
CA GLN A 530 27.75 -4.29 -10.74
C GLN A 530 26.51 -3.49 -10.32
N ARG A 531 26.62 -2.15 -10.29
CA ARG A 531 25.47 -1.26 -10.09
C ARG A 531 24.30 -1.62 -11.02
N GLY A 532 23.12 -1.86 -10.43
CA GLY A 532 21.90 -2.30 -11.13
C GLY A 532 21.64 -3.81 -11.16
N ARG A 533 22.19 -4.57 -10.19
CA ARG A 533 22.03 -6.04 -10.11
C ARG A 533 21.61 -6.49 -8.71
N SER A 534 21.05 -7.70 -8.60
CA SER A 534 20.64 -8.29 -7.32
C SER A 534 21.72 -9.20 -6.73
N VAL A 535 21.73 -9.35 -5.40
CA VAL A 535 22.67 -10.18 -4.63
C VAL A 535 21.97 -10.80 -3.43
N VAL A 536 22.48 -11.94 -2.92
CA VAL A 536 21.92 -12.65 -1.76
C VAL A 536 23.05 -13.11 -0.82
N PHE A 537 22.87 -12.94 0.49
CA PHE A 537 23.72 -13.45 1.56
C PHE A 537 22.98 -14.55 2.34
N GLU A 538 23.64 -15.68 2.62
CA GLU A 538 23.09 -16.76 3.45
C GLU A 538 23.70 -16.73 4.86
N CYS A 539 22.90 -17.04 5.88
CA CYS A 539 23.35 -17.21 7.25
C CYS A 539 22.52 -18.28 7.97
N LYS A 540 23.06 -19.51 8.09
CA LYS A 540 22.35 -20.67 8.66
C LYS A 540 22.83 -20.97 10.07
N VAL A 541 21.92 -21.26 11.01
CA VAL A 541 22.20 -21.23 12.46
C VAL A 541 21.61 -22.45 13.19
N LYS A 542 22.16 -22.79 14.36
CA LYS A 542 21.64 -23.80 15.29
C LYS A 542 21.61 -23.26 16.72
N HIS A 543 20.53 -23.54 17.45
CA HIS A 543 20.33 -23.17 18.85
C HIS A 543 19.76 -24.35 19.67
N ASP A 544 19.57 -24.15 20.98
CA ASP A 544 18.83 -25.10 21.84
C ASP A 544 17.32 -25.04 21.50
N PRO A 545 16.64 -26.18 21.24
CA PRO A 545 15.22 -26.20 20.86
C PRO A 545 14.23 -25.67 21.91
N SER A 546 14.68 -25.45 23.16
CA SER A 546 13.85 -24.86 24.22
C SER A 546 13.94 -23.33 24.31
N LEU A 547 14.68 -22.69 23.40
CA LEU A 547 14.82 -21.23 23.30
C LEU A 547 14.14 -20.71 22.03
N ILE A 548 13.59 -19.49 22.10
CA ILE A 548 12.92 -18.83 20.97
C ILE A 548 13.98 -18.08 20.15
N PRO A 549 14.18 -18.38 18.85
CA PRO A 549 15.16 -17.72 18.00
C PRO A 549 14.56 -16.50 17.27
N THR A 550 15.41 -15.52 16.94
CA THR A 550 15.10 -14.37 16.08
C THR A 550 16.34 -14.00 15.24
N MET A 551 16.24 -14.13 13.92
CA MET A 551 17.25 -13.63 12.97
C MET A 551 17.12 -12.12 12.78
N THR A 552 18.24 -11.42 12.64
CA THR A 552 18.30 -10.00 12.32
C THR A 552 19.53 -9.75 11.44
N TRP A 553 19.42 -8.83 10.47
CA TRP A 553 20.55 -8.39 9.65
C TRP A 553 20.85 -6.91 9.91
N LEU A 554 22.11 -6.53 9.74
CA LEU A 554 22.64 -5.17 9.86
C LEU A 554 23.47 -4.82 8.62
N LYS A 555 23.65 -3.52 8.34
CA LYS A 555 24.59 -2.97 7.35
C LYS A 555 25.48 -1.93 8.03
N ASP A 556 26.80 -2.08 7.91
CA ASP A 556 27.82 -1.18 8.48
C ASP A 556 27.59 -0.90 9.99
N ASP A 557 27.30 -1.97 10.74
CA ASP A 557 26.91 -1.96 12.16
C ASP A 557 25.67 -1.11 12.51
N GLY A 558 24.90 -0.70 11.50
CA GLY A 558 23.58 -0.08 11.60
C GLY A 558 22.44 -1.01 11.20
N GLU A 559 21.21 -0.62 11.52
CA GLU A 559 20.00 -1.28 11.01
C GLU A 559 20.01 -1.30 9.48
N LEU A 560 19.43 -2.34 8.85
CA LEU A 560 19.23 -2.34 7.40
C LEU A 560 18.40 -1.11 6.99
N PRO A 561 18.70 -0.48 5.84
CA PRO A 561 17.82 0.51 5.24
C PRO A 561 16.41 -0.06 5.04
N ASP A 562 15.38 0.72 5.43
CA ASP A 562 13.98 0.45 5.13
C ASP A 562 13.74 0.73 3.64
N ASP A 563 13.90 -0.32 2.84
CA ASP A 563 13.98 -0.28 1.38
C ASP A 563 13.42 -1.59 0.81
N GLU A 564 12.37 -1.51 0.00
CA GLU A 564 11.66 -2.67 -0.58
C GLU A 564 12.58 -3.57 -1.43
N ARG A 565 13.76 -3.08 -1.84
CA ARG A 565 14.77 -3.88 -2.53
C ARG A 565 15.41 -4.93 -1.61
N LEU A 566 15.44 -4.71 -0.30
CA LEU A 566 16.06 -5.56 0.72
C LEU A 566 15.03 -6.53 1.32
N ILE A 567 15.17 -7.82 1.04
CA ILE A 567 14.26 -8.88 1.49
C ILE A 567 15.01 -9.80 2.46
N VAL A 568 14.58 -9.81 3.72
CA VAL A 568 15.10 -10.72 4.76
C VAL A 568 14.20 -11.96 4.86
N ASP A 569 14.81 -13.14 4.82
CA ASP A 569 14.20 -14.43 5.12
C ASP A 569 14.89 -15.06 6.35
N SER A 570 14.28 -16.09 6.90
CA SER A 570 14.69 -16.90 8.05
C SER A 570 16.18 -17.29 8.10
N ASP A 571 16.83 -17.50 6.95
CA ASP A 571 18.28 -17.77 6.86
C ASP A 571 19.04 -16.99 5.77
N SER A 572 18.47 -15.90 5.22
CA SER A 572 19.12 -15.11 4.17
C SER A 572 18.69 -13.64 4.10
N LEU A 573 19.49 -12.84 3.39
CA LEU A 573 19.19 -11.46 2.99
C LEU A 573 19.42 -11.32 1.49
N ALA A 574 18.38 -11.03 0.73
CA ALA A 574 18.47 -10.60 -0.67
C ALA A 574 18.42 -9.08 -0.76
N ILE A 575 19.14 -8.50 -1.72
CA ILE A 575 19.03 -7.09 -2.09
C ILE A 575 19.00 -6.99 -3.62
N SER A 576 18.06 -6.22 -4.16
CA SER A 576 17.86 -6.00 -5.58
C SER A 576 18.32 -4.60 -6.03
N ASP A 577 18.56 -4.44 -7.34
CA ASP A 577 18.98 -3.18 -7.98
C ASP A 577 20.09 -2.41 -7.21
N VAL A 578 21.21 -3.08 -6.93
CA VAL A 578 22.33 -2.59 -6.10
C VAL A 578 22.88 -1.26 -6.59
N THR A 579 23.10 -0.33 -5.66
CA THR A 579 23.66 1.01 -5.83
C THR A 579 24.99 1.16 -5.09
N GLU A 580 25.76 2.21 -5.34
CA GLU A 580 26.99 2.51 -4.56
C GLU A 580 26.72 2.64 -3.04
N ASN A 581 25.52 3.07 -2.64
CA ASN A 581 25.14 3.18 -1.22
C ASN A 581 24.93 1.82 -0.54
N ASP A 582 24.69 0.76 -1.33
CA ASP A 582 24.56 -0.61 -0.84
C ASP A 582 25.93 -1.26 -0.59
N ALA A 583 27.04 -0.67 -1.05
CA ALA A 583 28.38 -1.13 -0.68
C ALA A 583 28.60 -0.99 0.85
N GLY A 584 29.18 -2.02 1.48
CA GLY A 584 29.36 -2.06 2.95
C GLY A 584 29.40 -3.48 3.52
N VAL A 585 29.51 -3.58 4.84
CA VAL A 585 29.56 -4.86 5.57
C VAL A 585 28.18 -5.25 6.06
N TYR A 586 27.68 -6.40 5.59
CA TYR A 586 26.42 -6.99 6.03
C TYR A 586 26.66 -8.05 7.10
N THR A 587 25.99 -7.90 8.25
CA THR A 587 26.13 -8.79 9.42
C THR A 587 24.81 -9.45 9.74
N CYS A 588 24.77 -10.79 9.77
CA CYS A 588 23.66 -11.52 10.38
C CYS A 588 23.89 -11.70 11.88
N ILE A 589 22.81 -11.65 12.65
CA ILE A 589 22.78 -11.88 14.09
C ILE A 589 21.59 -12.79 14.39
N MET A 590 21.85 -13.95 14.98
CA MET A 590 20.79 -14.75 15.61
C MET A 590 20.76 -14.42 17.09
N ASN A 591 19.62 -13.94 17.58
CA ASN A 591 19.35 -13.77 18.99
C ASN A 591 18.44 -14.90 19.48
N THR A 592 18.61 -15.33 20.73
CA THR A 592 17.66 -16.17 21.45
C THR A 592 17.21 -15.48 22.73
N THR A 593 16.35 -16.14 23.51
CA THR A 593 15.96 -15.68 24.85
C THR A 593 17.10 -15.70 25.88
N LEU A 594 18.29 -16.26 25.59
CA LEU A 594 19.42 -16.35 26.53
C LEU A 594 20.80 -16.02 25.94
N ASP A 595 21.01 -16.06 24.62
CA ASP A 595 22.29 -15.76 23.96
C ASP A 595 22.13 -15.19 22.55
N HIS A 596 23.24 -14.91 21.88
CA HIS A 596 23.30 -14.54 20.47
C HIS A 596 24.60 -15.04 19.81
N ASP A 597 24.59 -15.12 18.48
CA ASP A 597 25.80 -15.31 17.65
C ASP A 597 25.68 -14.49 16.36
N SER A 598 26.81 -14.09 15.76
CA SER A 598 26.83 -13.11 14.65
C SER A 598 28.00 -13.32 13.67
N ALA A 599 27.75 -13.12 12.37
CA ALA A 599 28.77 -13.26 11.32
C ALA A 599 28.56 -12.25 10.17
N SER A 600 29.64 -11.84 9.52
CA SER A 600 29.66 -10.68 8.60
C SER A 600 30.34 -10.96 7.27
N ALA A 601 29.91 -10.28 6.21
CA ALA A 601 30.54 -10.27 4.89
C ALA A 601 30.43 -8.91 4.20
N GLU A 602 31.40 -8.55 3.36
CA GLU A 602 31.43 -7.27 2.64
C GLU A 602 30.82 -7.38 1.23
N LEU A 603 30.08 -6.34 0.83
CA LEU A 603 29.58 -6.07 -0.51
C LEU A 603 30.40 -4.94 -1.15
N THR A 604 31.17 -5.23 -2.19
CA THR A 604 31.83 -4.21 -3.01
C THR A 604 31.00 -3.90 -4.26
N VAL A 605 30.72 -2.62 -4.52
CA VAL A 605 29.98 -2.16 -5.71
C VAL A 605 30.92 -1.43 -6.67
N VAL A 606 30.79 -1.71 -7.97
CA VAL A 606 31.72 -1.26 -9.01
C VAL A 606 31.00 -0.64 -10.21
N GLU A 607 31.56 0.45 -10.77
CA GLU A 607 31.12 1.05 -12.05
C GLU A 607 32.20 0.92 -13.14
N ARG A 608 31.94 1.51 -14.31
CA ARG A 608 32.82 1.53 -15.50
C ARG A 608 33.82 2.69 -15.47
N PRO A 609 34.89 2.69 -16.28
CA PRO A 609 35.92 3.73 -16.25
C PRO A 609 35.48 5.05 -16.91
N ASP A 610 36.27 6.08 -16.67
CA ASP A 610 36.17 7.38 -17.34
C ASP A 610 36.85 7.39 -18.74
N PRO A 611 36.57 8.39 -19.60
CA PRO A 611 37.08 8.43 -20.97
C PRO A 611 38.58 8.73 -21.07
N PRO A 612 39.33 8.03 -21.93
CA PRO A 612 40.71 8.42 -22.28
C PRO A 612 40.83 9.82 -22.89
N THR A 613 41.99 10.47 -22.72
CA THR A 613 42.31 11.81 -23.25
C THR A 613 43.54 11.82 -24.16
N ASP A 614 43.89 12.99 -24.71
CA ASP A 614 45.19 13.27 -25.34
C ASP A 614 45.59 12.37 -26.54
N LEU A 615 44.70 12.26 -27.53
CA LEU A 615 44.89 11.40 -28.70
C LEU A 615 45.85 11.99 -29.76
N GLU A 616 47.01 11.36 -29.95
CA GLU A 616 47.97 11.74 -31.01
C GLU A 616 48.18 10.64 -32.07
N LEU A 617 48.44 11.04 -33.32
CA LEU A 617 48.69 10.13 -34.44
C LEU A 617 50.13 10.23 -34.97
N THR A 618 50.85 9.12 -34.98
CA THR A 618 52.25 8.96 -35.41
C THR A 618 52.39 7.82 -36.45
N ASP A 619 53.60 7.58 -36.99
CA ASP A 619 53.92 6.47 -37.93
C ASP A 619 52.92 6.23 -39.09
N GLN A 620 52.61 7.29 -39.85
CA GLN A 620 51.62 7.25 -40.94
C GLN A 620 52.15 6.56 -42.21
N LYS A 621 51.43 5.52 -42.68
CA LYS A 621 51.78 4.63 -43.79
C LYS A 621 50.56 4.24 -44.63
N LYS A 622 50.78 3.73 -45.85
CA LYS A 622 49.75 3.42 -46.89
C LYS A 622 48.50 2.66 -46.40
N ARG A 623 48.64 1.77 -45.40
CA ARG A 623 47.56 0.99 -44.76
C ARG A 623 47.70 0.94 -43.22
N SER A 624 48.41 1.87 -42.59
CA SER A 624 48.56 1.87 -41.12
C SER A 624 48.92 3.22 -40.51
N VAL A 625 48.62 3.40 -39.22
CA VAL A 625 48.99 4.56 -38.40
C VAL A 625 49.20 4.12 -36.95
N GLN A 626 49.97 4.86 -36.15
CA GLN A 626 50.10 4.64 -34.71
C GLN A 626 49.26 5.68 -33.94
N LEU A 627 48.58 5.25 -32.87
CA LEU A 627 47.74 6.08 -31.98
C LEU A 627 48.23 5.96 -30.54
N THR A 628 48.27 7.07 -29.81
CA THR A 628 48.60 7.18 -28.37
C THR A 628 47.51 7.94 -27.61
N TRP A 629 47.35 7.72 -26.30
CA TRP A 629 46.35 8.38 -25.43
C TRP A 629 46.75 8.34 -23.94
N THR A 630 46.05 9.09 -23.10
CA THR A 630 46.13 9.04 -21.62
C THR A 630 44.90 8.28 -21.05
N PRO A 631 45.03 7.43 -20.00
CA PRO A 631 43.88 6.81 -19.32
C PRO A 631 43.00 7.81 -18.55
N GLY A 632 41.72 7.44 -18.33
CA GLY A 632 40.82 8.10 -17.38
C GLY A 632 40.81 7.41 -16.01
N ASP A 633 39.91 7.84 -15.12
CA ASP A 633 39.67 7.21 -13.80
C ASP A 633 39.12 5.78 -13.95
N GLU A 634 39.37 4.93 -12.95
CA GLU A 634 39.05 3.50 -12.95
C GLU A 634 37.80 3.14 -12.11
N HIS A 635 37.31 4.06 -11.26
CA HIS A 635 36.07 3.89 -10.46
C HIS A 635 36.01 2.55 -9.68
N ASN A 636 37.06 2.28 -8.89
CA ASN A 636 37.24 1.08 -8.06
C ASN A 636 37.28 -0.27 -8.81
N SER A 637 37.44 -0.28 -10.14
CA SER A 637 37.73 -1.51 -10.89
C SER A 637 38.75 -1.24 -12.00
N PRO A 638 39.93 -1.90 -12.01
CA PRO A 638 41.05 -1.51 -12.87
C PRO A 638 40.78 -1.75 -14.36
N ILE A 639 41.31 -0.87 -15.21
CA ILE A 639 41.14 -0.93 -16.66
C ILE A 639 41.85 -2.19 -17.21
N GLN A 640 41.05 -3.11 -17.73
CA GLN A 640 41.50 -4.37 -18.32
C GLN A 640 41.96 -4.18 -19.78
N LYS A 641 41.22 -3.36 -20.55
CA LYS A 641 41.55 -3.04 -21.95
C LYS A 641 41.00 -1.69 -22.40
N PHE A 642 41.67 -1.09 -23.38
CA PHE A 642 41.15 0.00 -24.18
C PHE A 642 40.57 -0.54 -25.50
N LEU A 643 39.44 0.02 -25.92
CA LEU A 643 38.79 -0.24 -27.20
C LEU A 643 38.98 0.98 -28.10
N ILE A 644 39.69 0.81 -29.22
CA ILE A 644 39.91 1.87 -30.20
C ILE A 644 38.78 1.82 -31.22
N GLN A 645 38.13 2.96 -31.43
CA GLN A 645 37.11 3.18 -32.44
C GLN A 645 37.58 4.14 -33.54
N PHE A 646 36.94 4.04 -34.71
CA PHE A 646 37.16 4.91 -35.85
C PHE A 646 35.85 5.40 -36.47
N GLU A 647 35.86 6.63 -36.97
CA GLU A 647 34.93 7.16 -37.96
C GLU A 647 35.69 7.20 -39.30
N ASP A 648 34.97 7.05 -40.41
CA ASP A 648 35.57 7.07 -41.74
C ASP A 648 34.67 7.78 -42.78
N SER A 649 35.16 7.95 -44.00
CA SER A 649 34.42 8.61 -45.09
C SER A 649 33.36 7.76 -45.82
N LEU A 650 32.97 6.59 -45.30
CA LEU A 650 31.94 5.72 -45.90
C LEU A 650 30.70 5.67 -45.02
N HIS A 651 30.91 5.63 -43.71
CA HIS A 651 29.87 5.64 -42.71
C HIS A 651 29.33 7.07 -42.52
N HIS A 652 28.10 7.20 -42.03
CA HIS A 652 27.53 8.51 -41.78
C HIS A 652 28.33 9.26 -40.73
N ARG A 653 28.77 10.49 -41.04
CA ARG A 653 29.54 11.34 -40.12
C ARG A 653 28.85 11.43 -38.76
N GLY A 654 29.56 11.05 -37.70
CA GLY A 654 29.02 10.82 -36.36
C GLY A 654 28.88 9.34 -35.95
N HIS A 655 28.97 8.38 -36.88
CA HIS A 655 29.05 6.94 -36.57
C HIS A 655 30.49 6.48 -36.37
N TRP A 656 30.65 5.58 -35.39
CA TRP A 656 31.94 5.11 -34.90
C TRP A 656 31.95 3.58 -34.78
N HIS A 657 33.03 2.98 -35.27
CA HIS A 657 33.17 1.54 -35.50
C HIS A 657 34.37 1.02 -34.70
N ASN A 658 34.28 -0.20 -34.17
CA ASN A 658 35.37 -0.80 -33.38
C ASN A 658 36.52 -1.24 -34.32
N LEU A 659 37.76 -0.84 -34.01
CA LEU A 659 38.95 -1.18 -34.79
C LEU A 659 39.77 -2.30 -34.16
N THR A 660 40.12 -2.16 -32.89
CA THR A 660 40.99 -3.10 -32.17
C THR A 660 40.93 -2.86 -30.66
N GLU A 661 41.43 -3.84 -29.91
CA GLU A 661 41.51 -3.80 -28.45
C GLU A 661 42.96 -3.87 -27.99
N VAL A 662 43.26 -3.21 -26.86
CA VAL A 662 44.62 -3.01 -26.35
C VAL A 662 44.62 -3.27 -24.85
N PRO A 663 45.57 -4.03 -24.27
CA PRO A 663 45.61 -4.24 -22.82
C PRO A 663 45.68 -2.93 -22.03
N GLY A 664 45.00 -2.84 -20.88
CA GLY A 664 44.93 -1.62 -20.06
C GLY A 664 46.29 -1.12 -19.56
N SER A 665 47.29 -2.01 -19.49
CA SER A 665 48.70 -1.66 -19.23
C SER A 665 49.43 -0.99 -20.41
N LYS A 666 48.73 -0.65 -21.51
CA LYS A 666 49.29 0.00 -22.70
C LYS A 666 48.42 1.14 -23.20
N THR A 667 49.07 2.28 -23.44
CA THR A 667 48.50 3.56 -23.89
C THR A 667 48.86 3.87 -25.35
N THR A 668 49.09 2.83 -26.17
CA THR A 668 49.62 2.97 -27.53
C THR A 668 49.23 1.77 -28.41
N ALA A 669 48.89 2.00 -29.68
CA ALA A 669 48.59 0.95 -30.65
C ALA A 669 49.05 1.29 -32.08
N HIS A 670 49.42 0.27 -32.85
CA HIS A 670 49.56 0.36 -34.31
C HIS A 670 48.29 -0.19 -34.98
N LEU A 671 47.64 0.65 -35.77
CA LEU A 671 46.35 0.42 -36.39
C LEU A 671 46.54 0.03 -37.86
N LYS A 672 45.82 -1.00 -38.33
CA LYS A 672 45.73 -1.37 -39.76
C LYS A 672 44.45 -0.78 -40.36
N LEU A 673 44.52 -0.32 -41.60
CA LEU A 673 43.46 0.50 -42.23
C LEU A 673 43.15 0.02 -43.65
N SER A 674 41.89 0.21 -44.08
CA SER A 674 41.42 -0.11 -45.43
C SER A 674 42.00 0.86 -46.47
N PRO A 675 42.11 0.43 -47.74
CA PRO A 675 42.58 1.28 -48.84
C PRO A 675 41.59 2.40 -49.22
N TYR A 676 42.11 3.47 -49.83
CA TYR A 676 41.39 4.62 -50.42
C TYR A 676 40.51 5.46 -49.48
N MET A 677 40.88 5.56 -48.19
CA MET A 677 39.95 5.97 -47.14
C MET A 677 40.43 7.07 -46.21
N HIS A 678 39.51 7.96 -45.79
CA HIS A 678 39.74 8.91 -44.70
C HIS A 678 39.34 8.29 -43.35
N TYR A 679 40.09 8.60 -42.28
CA TYR A 679 39.86 8.08 -40.92
C TYR A 679 40.01 9.15 -39.84
N THR A 680 39.20 9.06 -38.79
CA THR A 680 39.30 9.75 -37.49
C THR A 680 39.17 8.71 -36.37
N PHE A 681 39.88 8.86 -35.25
CA PHE A 681 39.94 7.82 -34.19
C PHE A 681 39.49 8.34 -32.82
N ARG A 682 38.96 7.46 -31.97
CA ARG A 682 38.67 7.74 -30.55
C ARG A 682 38.91 6.48 -29.71
N VAL A 683 39.10 6.60 -28.40
CA VAL A 683 39.37 5.46 -27.50
C VAL A 683 38.35 5.40 -26.38
N LEU A 684 37.98 4.18 -25.96
CA LEU A 684 37.18 3.87 -24.77
C LEU A 684 38.04 3.00 -23.84
N ALA A 685 37.80 3.05 -22.53
CA ALA A 685 38.37 2.13 -21.54
C ALA A 685 37.31 1.10 -21.09
N LEU A 686 37.75 -0.09 -20.66
CA LEU A 686 36.91 -1.14 -20.07
C LEU A 686 37.61 -1.72 -18.84
N ASN A 687 36.89 -1.78 -17.72
CA ASN A 687 37.25 -2.54 -16.53
C ASN A 687 36.38 -3.81 -16.40
N ALA A 688 36.23 -4.37 -15.19
CA ALA A 688 35.39 -5.56 -14.99
C ALA A 688 33.88 -5.32 -15.20
N VAL A 689 33.44 -4.08 -15.41
CA VAL A 689 32.02 -3.68 -15.36
C VAL A 689 31.46 -3.34 -16.74
N ASN A 690 31.97 -2.30 -17.40
CA ASN A 690 31.51 -1.90 -18.74
C ASN A 690 32.45 -0.88 -19.40
N LEU A 691 32.18 -0.55 -20.67
CA LEU A 691 32.90 0.46 -21.44
C LEU A 691 32.61 1.89 -20.92
N SER A 692 33.67 2.70 -20.88
CA SER A 692 33.63 4.14 -20.64
C SER A 692 32.82 4.88 -21.70
N ARG A 693 32.57 6.19 -21.48
CA ARG A 693 32.22 7.05 -22.62
C ARG A 693 33.45 7.21 -23.53
N PRO A 694 33.29 7.51 -24.84
CA PRO A 694 34.41 7.66 -25.75
C PRO A 694 35.19 8.97 -25.53
N SER A 695 36.48 8.94 -25.85
CA SER A 695 37.35 10.12 -25.94
C SER A 695 36.87 11.13 -26.98
N PHE A 696 37.44 12.33 -26.95
CA PHE A 696 37.39 13.24 -28.09
C PHE A 696 38.05 12.62 -29.35
N PRO A 697 37.58 12.95 -30.57
CA PRO A 697 38.17 12.49 -31.83
C PRO A 697 39.60 13.00 -32.08
N SER A 698 40.42 12.17 -32.72
CA SER A 698 41.72 12.54 -33.27
C SER A 698 41.60 13.42 -34.53
N ARG A 699 42.72 13.99 -34.97
CA ARG A 699 42.87 14.52 -36.34
C ARG A 699 42.61 13.45 -37.41
N MET A 700 42.23 13.89 -38.62
CA MET A 700 41.96 13.04 -39.78
C MET A 700 43.24 12.50 -40.43
N PHE A 701 43.18 11.29 -41.00
CA PHE A 701 44.22 10.63 -41.80
C PHE A 701 43.66 10.06 -43.13
N LYS A 702 44.51 9.69 -44.13
CA LYS A 702 44.07 9.15 -45.44
C LYS A 702 44.96 8.01 -46.01
N THR A 703 44.37 7.01 -46.67
CA THR A 703 45.03 5.84 -47.30
C THR A 703 44.89 5.75 -48.84
N GLU A 704 45.59 4.78 -49.48
CA GLU A 704 45.71 4.57 -50.95
C GLU A 704 44.90 3.35 -51.50
N PRO A 705 44.53 3.26 -52.80
CA PRO A 705 43.62 2.22 -53.36
C PRO A 705 44.14 0.77 -53.54
N ALA A 706 43.24 -0.18 -53.85
CA ALA A 706 43.53 -1.59 -54.18
C ALA A 706 42.40 -2.32 -54.97
N ALA A 707 42.56 -3.64 -55.17
CA ALA A 707 41.57 -4.56 -55.75
C ALA A 707 40.55 -5.09 -54.71
N PRO A 708 39.40 -5.67 -55.09
CA PRO A 708 38.33 -6.07 -54.18
C PRO A 708 38.71 -7.36 -53.44
N ASP A 709 38.62 -7.35 -52.11
CA ASP A 709 39.00 -8.51 -51.29
C ASP A 709 37.90 -9.60 -51.25
N GLU A 710 36.65 -9.27 -51.60
CA GLU A 710 35.46 -10.12 -51.42
C GLU A 710 34.55 -10.21 -52.67
N ASN A 711 33.64 -11.19 -52.66
CA ASN A 711 32.54 -11.35 -53.63
C ASN A 711 31.18 -10.91 -53.04
N PRO A 712 30.20 -10.53 -53.86
CA PRO A 712 28.88 -10.13 -53.39
C PRO A 712 28.17 -11.25 -52.63
N THR A 713 27.53 -10.89 -51.51
CA THR A 713 26.87 -11.82 -50.59
C THR A 713 25.36 -11.89 -50.81
N GLY A 714 24.66 -12.81 -50.15
CA GLY A 714 23.20 -12.93 -50.27
C GLY A 714 22.72 -13.32 -51.68
N VAL A 715 23.51 -14.12 -52.40
CA VAL A 715 23.10 -14.70 -53.69
C VAL A 715 21.93 -15.64 -53.44
N GLN A 716 20.77 -15.31 -54.01
CA GLN A 716 19.51 -16.05 -53.88
C GLN A 716 18.82 -16.18 -55.24
N GLY A 717 18.09 -17.27 -55.45
CA GLY A 717 17.23 -17.44 -56.63
C GLY A 717 15.80 -17.73 -56.21
N LEU A 718 14.87 -16.87 -56.61
CA LEU A 718 13.45 -17.01 -56.31
C LEU A 718 12.63 -16.72 -57.56
N GLY A 719 11.82 -17.67 -58.01
CA GLY A 719 10.85 -17.41 -59.07
C GLY A 719 9.67 -16.58 -58.56
N THR A 720 9.37 -15.49 -59.27
CA THR A 720 8.15 -14.70 -59.02
C THR A 720 6.94 -15.29 -59.74
N GLU A 721 7.19 -15.96 -60.88
CA GLU A 721 6.21 -16.58 -61.78
C GLU A 721 6.49 -18.09 -61.86
N HIS A 722 5.48 -18.90 -62.23
CA HIS A 722 5.55 -20.36 -62.21
C HIS A 722 6.61 -20.96 -63.17
N ASP A 723 7.18 -20.14 -64.04
CA ASP A 723 8.17 -20.49 -65.06
C ASP A 723 9.42 -19.59 -65.06
N ASN A 724 9.65 -18.78 -64.02
CA ASN A 724 10.85 -17.94 -63.93
C ASN A 724 11.70 -18.20 -62.67
N LEU A 725 12.94 -17.69 -62.71
CA LEU A 725 13.90 -17.70 -61.61
C LEU A 725 14.61 -16.33 -61.58
N VAL A 726 14.37 -15.52 -60.55
CA VAL A 726 15.06 -14.25 -60.34
C VAL A 726 16.29 -14.46 -59.46
N ILE A 727 17.46 -14.38 -60.07
CA ILE A 727 18.75 -14.37 -59.36
C ILE A 727 18.96 -12.96 -58.80
N SER A 728 19.29 -12.83 -57.52
CA SER A 728 19.64 -11.56 -56.91
C SER A 728 20.74 -11.70 -55.87
N TRP A 729 21.48 -10.62 -55.64
CA TRP A 729 22.61 -10.56 -54.72
C TRP A 729 22.68 -9.19 -54.06
N LYS A 730 23.33 -9.11 -52.90
CA LYS A 730 23.71 -7.84 -52.29
C LYS A 730 24.92 -7.29 -53.05
N PRO A 731 24.82 -6.14 -53.73
CA PRO A 731 25.97 -5.54 -54.41
C PRO A 731 27.03 -5.17 -53.38
N LEU A 732 28.30 -5.28 -53.77
CA LEU A 732 29.40 -4.72 -53.01
C LEU A 732 29.25 -3.19 -52.96
N THR A 733 29.60 -2.63 -51.81
CA THR A 733 29.61 -1.18 -51.61
C THR A 733 30.87 -0.56 -52.22
N GLY A 734 30.90 0.77 -52.40
CA GLY A 734 32.12 1.50 -52.79
C GLY A 734 33.26 1.42 -51.77
N LEU A 735 33.00 0.77 -50.63
CA LEU A 735 33.95 0.29 -49.64
C LEU A 735 34.71 -0.93 -50.17
N GLN A 736 33.96 -1.99 -50.46
CA GLN A 736 34.46 -3.32 -50.80
C GLN A 736 34.99 -3.38 -52.24
N SER A 737 34.69 -2.38 -53.07
CA SER A 737 35.41 -2.18 -54.32
C SER A 737 36.87 -1.77 -54.11
N ASN A 738 37.29 -1.32 -52.92
CA ASN A 738 38.67 -0.89 -52.57
C ASN A 738 39.30 0.19 -53.49
N GLY A 739 38.51 0.74 -54.42
CA GLY A 739 38.94 1.49 -55.59
C GLY A 739 37.80 1.60 -56.63
N PRO A 740 38.04 2.29 -57.76
CA PRO A 740 37.02 2.53 -58.79
C PRO A 740 36.73 1.32 -59.72
N GLY A 741 35.62 1.39 -60.47
CA GLY A 741 35.33 0.46 -61.58
C GLY A 741 34.52 -0.82 -61.31
N LEU A 742 33.77 -0.88 -60.19
CA LEU A 742 33.06 -2.09 -59.73
C LEU A 742 31.98 -2.62 -60.70
N HIS A 743 32.04 -3.92 -61.01
CA HIS A 743 31.04 -4.69 -61.79
C HIS A 743 31.01 -6.19 -61.40
N TYR A 744 30.06 -6.97 -61.93
CA TYR A 744 29.83 -8.38 -61.55
C TYR A 744 29.79 -9.38 -62.71
N ARG A 745 30.06 -10.65 -62.41
CA ARG A 745 29.77 -11.82 -63.27
C ARG A 745 28.76 -12.71 -62.56
N VAL A 746 27.64 -13.05 -63.19
CA VAL A 746 26.56 -13.89 -62.64
C VAL A 746 26.54 -15.22 -63.39
N MET A 747 26.39 -16.35 -62.68
CA MET A 747 26.44 -17.70 -63.25
C MET A 747 25.32 -18.58 -62.70
N TRP A 748 24.74 -19.47 -63.52
CA TRP A 748 23.70 -20.42 -63.08
C TRP A 748 23.65 -21.74 -63.88
N ARG A 749 23.05 -22.77 -63.27
CA ARG A 749 22.67 -24.06 -63.88
C ARG A 749 21.57 -24.78 -63.08
N GLN A 750 20.97 -25.85 -63.60
CA GLN A 750 20.01 -26.66 -62.83
C GLN A 750 20.73 -27.55 -61.81
N LYS A 751 20.12 -27.83 -60.64
CA LYS A 751 20.76 -28.65 -59.60
C LYS A 751 20.57 -30.16 -59.80
N LEU A 752 19.44 -30.57 -60.37
CA LEU A 752 19.07 -31.98 -60.55
C LEU A 752 19.34 -32.51 -61.98
N VAL A 753 20.01 -31.70 -62.80
CA VAL A 753 20.39 -32.02 -64.18
C VAL A 753 21.83 -31.56 -64.39
N ASP A 754 22.73 -32.49 -64.71
CA ASP A 754 24.13 -32.14 -64.94
C ASP A 754 24.26 -31.26 -66.20
N SER A 755 24.87 -30.10 -66.03
CA SER A 755 24.89 -29.03 -67.02
C SER A 755 26.00 -28.01 -66.75
N ASP A 756 26.46 -27.35 -67.82
CA ASP A 756 27.47 -26.29 -67.75
C ASP A 756 26.94 -25.00 -67.12
N TRP A 757 27.86 -24.20 -66.56
CA TRP A 757 27.55 -22.91 -65.98
C TRP A 757 27.30 -21.84 -67.05
N THR A 758 26.04 -21.46 -67.25
CA THR A 758 25.70 -20.29 -68.06
C THR A 758 26.15 -19.03 -67.33
N THR A 759 26.83 -18.09 -68.00
CA THR A 759 27.47 -16.92 -67.36
C THR A 759 27.17 -15.62 -68.11
N VAL A 760 26.93 -14.52 -67.38
CA VAL A 760 26.70 -13.17 -67.93
C VAL A 760 27.45 -12.12 -67.10
N THR A 761 27.95 -11.06 -67.74
CA THR A 761 28.53 -9.89 -67.03
C THR A 761 27.45 -8.83 -66.84
N VAL A 762 27.37 -8.27 -65.64
CA VAL A 762 26.38 -7.26 -65.24
C VAL A 762 27.12 -6.04 -64.68
N ALA A 763 26.61 -4.85 -64.95
CA ALA A 763 27.05 -3.61 -64.31
C ALA A 763 26.70 -3.62 -62.79
N ASN A 764 26.76 -2.47 -62.10
CA ASN A 764 26.43 -2.40 -60.67
C ASN A 764 24.91 -2.50 -60.34
N ASN A 765 24.24 -3.49 -60.95
CA ASN A 765 22.90 -3.95 -60.59
C ASN A 765 23.00 -5.06 -59.53
N SER A 766 21.86 -5.42 -58.93
CA SER A 766 21.72 -6.42 -57.88
C SER A 766 20.86 -7.63 -58.26
N LYS A 767 20.37 -7.70 -59.51
CA LYS A 767 19.43 -8.72 -60.00
C LYS A 767 19.67 -9.12 -61.45
N PHE A 768 19.31 -10.35 -61.79
CA PHE A 768 19.23 -10.92 -63.14
C PHE A 768 18.06 -11.91 -63.21
N VAL A 769 17.37 -12.02 -64.35
CA VAL A 769 16.17 -12.87 -64.49
C VAL A 769 16.43 -13.98 -65.51
N VAL A 770 16.10 -15.22 -65.14
CA VAL A 770 16.10 -16.40 -66.01
C VAL A 770 14.66 -16.83 -66.26
N SER A 771 14.21 -16.79 -67.52
CA SER A 771 12.86 -17.17 -67.95
C SER A 771 12.81 -18.58 -68.54
N GLY A 772 11.63 -19.21 -68.58
CA GLY A 772 11.44 -20.53 -69.21
C GLY A 772 11.91 -21.72 -68.36
N THR A 773 11.92 -21.56 -67.04
CA THR A 773 12.25 -22.61 -66.06
C THR A 773 11.03 -23.49 -65.73
N PRO A 774 11.18 -24.77 -65.33
CA PRO A 774 10.04 -25.57 -64.87
C PRO A 774 9.58 -25.15 -63.48
N THR A 775 8.30 -25.29 -63.13
CA THR A 775 7.72 -24.89 -61.83
C THR A 775 8.39 -25.57 -60.63
N PHE A 776 8.82 -24.78 -59.65
CA PHE A 776 9.37 -25.21 -58.35
C PHE A 776 10.54 -26.23 -58.44
N VAL A 777 11.54 -25.94 -59.28
CA VAL A 777 12.74 -26.76 -59.50
C VAL A 777 14.00 -26.05 -58.97
N PRO A 778 14.95 -26.75 -58.33
CA PRO A 778 16.18 -26.15 -57.80
C PRO A 778 17.29 -25.90 -58.84
N TYR A 779 17.98 -24.78 -58.68
CA TYR A 779 19.11 -24.30 -59.48
C TYR A 779 20.34 -24.01 -58.60
N GLU A 780 21.54 -24.11 -59.17
CA GLU A 780 22.81 -23.64 -58.58
C GLU A 780 23.22 -22.29 -59.17
N LEU A 781 23.74 -21.38 -58.34
CA LEU A 781 23.95 -19.95 -58.64
C LEU A 781 25.32 -19.47 -58.13
N ARG A 782 26.00 -18.55 -58.83
CA ARG A 782 27.23 -17.87 -58.38
C ARG A 782 27.27 -16.41 -58.82
N VAL A 783 27.94 -15.53 -58.07
CA VAL A 783 28.22 -14.14 -58.49
C VAL A 783 29.63 -13.70 -58.03
N GLN A 784 30.46 -13.20 -58.95
CA GLN A 784 31.83 -12.71 -58.71
C GLN A 784 31.94 -11.18 -58.91
N ALA A 785 32.81 -10.48 -58.17
CA ALA A 785 33.09 -9.05 -58.32
C ALA A 785 34.45 -8.72 -58.98
N VAL A 786 34.52 -7.57 -59.66
CA VAL A 786 35.70 -7.06 -60.37
C VAL A 786 35.76 -5.53 -60.32
N ASN A 787 36.95 -4.93 -60.19
CA ASN A 787 37.20 -3.48 -60.27
C ASN A 787 38.36 -3.14 -61.24
N GLU A 788 38.81 -1.87 -61.32
CA GLU A 788 39.94 -1.44 -62.16
C GLU A 788 41.32 -2.01 -61.77
N GLN A 789 41.47 -2.55 -60.56
CA GLN A 789 42.72 -3.11 -60.02
C GLN A 789 42.74 -4.65 -60.05
N GLY A 790 41.60 -5.33 -60.23
CA GLY A 790 41.54 -6.78 -60.35
C GLY A 790 40.15 -7.39 -60.12
N ALA A 791 40.07 -8.72 -60.26
CA ALA A 791 38.93 -9.52 -59.82
C ALA A 791 39.11 -9.97 -58.37
N ALA A 792 38.00 -10.16 -57.65
CA ALA A 792 37.98 -10.88 -56.39
C ALA A 792 38.26 -12.38 -56.59
N ALA A 793 38.34 -13.13 -55.49
CA ALA A 793 38.53 -14.58 -55.48
C ALA A 793 37.37 -15.36 -56.16
N GLU A 794 37.41 -16.70 -56.12
CA GLU A 794 36.31 -17.53 -56.64
C GLU A 794 35.01 -17.38 -55.81
N PRO A 795 33.83 -17.34 -56.44
CA PRO A 795 32.55 -17.14 -55.77
C PRO A 795 31.93 -18.45 -55.22
N GLN A 796 31.18 -18.35 -54.13
CA GLN A 796 30.43 -19.47 -53.55
C GLN A 796 29.21 -19.84 -54.39
N THR A 797 28.85 -21.14 -54.41
CA THR A 797 27.59 -21.63 -54.98
C THR A 797 26.44 -21.46 -53.99
N ALA A 798 25.36 -20.78 -54.40
CA ALA A 798 24.08 -20.74 -53.71
C ALA A 798 23.02 -21.60 -54.44
N ILE A 799 21.92 -21.92 -53.76
CA ILE A 799 20.77 -22.65 -54.34
C ILE A 799 19.57 -21.71 -54.43
N GLY A 800 18.81 -21.78 -55.53
CA GLY A 800 17.53 -21.10 -55.69
C GLY A 800 16.45 -22.00 -56.28
N PHE A 801 15.21 -21.55 -56.28
CA PHE A 801 14.06 -22.26 -56.85
C PHE A 801 13.27 -21.35 -57.81
N SER A 802 12.76 -21.93 -58.89
CA SER A 802 11.71 -21.33 -59.71
C SER A 802 10.35 -21.31 -58.98
N GLY A 803 9.37 -20.58 -59.50
CA GLY A 803 8.15 -20.22 -58.75
C GLY A 803 7.19 -21.37 -58.45
N GLU A 804 6.36 -21.19 -57.42
CA GLU A 804 5.27 -22.09 -57.01
C GLU A 804 3.99 -21.92 -57.86
N ASP A 805 3.07 -22.89 -57.78
CA ASP A 805 1.69 -22.82 -58.30
C ASP A 805 0.71 -23.56 -57.34
N LEU A 806 -0.60 -23.53 -57.57
CA LEU A 806 -1.63 -24.10 -56.67
C LEU A 806 -1.56 -25.63 -56.49
N PRO A 807 -2.00 -26.18 -55.33
CA PRO A 807 -2.11 -27.62 -55.11
C PRO A 807 -3.25 -28.25 -55.92
N VAL A 808 -3.07 -29.50 -56.35
CA VAL A 808 -3.96 -30.19 -57.31
C VAL A 808 -4.62 -31.47 -56.77
N ALA A 809 -4.54 -31.74 -55.46
CA ALA A 809 -5.14 -32.91 -54.82
C ALA A 809 -5.72 -32.57 -53.43
N ALA A 810 -6.66 -33.39 -52.96
CA ALA A 810 -7.38 -33.24 -51.69
C ALA A 810 -6.91 -34.27 -50.63
N PRO A 811 -7.20 -34.08 -49.33
CA PRO A 811 -6.98 -35.08 -48.29
C PRO A 811 -8.04 -36.20 -48.37
N GLU A 812 -7.64 -37.44 -48.09
CA GLU A 812 -8.50 -38.64 -48.12
C GLU A 812 -8.75 -39.21 -46.71
N ASN A 813 -9.62 -40.24 -46.62
CA ASN A 813 -9.97 -40.99 -45.40
C ASN A 813 -10.40 -40.15 -44.18
N VAL A 814 -11.19 -39.09 -44.41
CA VAL A 814 -11.65 -38.15 -43.39
C VAL A 814 -12.72 -38.75 -42.46
N GLN A 815 -12.53 -38.69 -41.13
CA GLN A 815 -13.49 -39.22 -40.13
C GLN A 815 -13.55 -38.37 -38.85
N ALA A 816 -14.58 -38.60 -38.01
CA ALA A 816 -14.77 -37.95 -36.71
C ALA A 816 -14.99 -38.96 -35.57
N MET A 817 -14.60 -38.57 -34.35
CA MET A 817 -14.76 -39.28 -33.09
C MET A 817 -15.30 -38.33 -32.03
N LEU A 818 -16.41 -38.67 -31.38
CA LEU A 818 -17.00 -37.89 -30.29
C LEU A 818 -16.21 -38.08 -29.00
N LEU A 819 -16.07 -37.01 -28.21
CA LEU A 819 -15.43 -37.05 -26.88
C LEU A 819 -16.42 -36.69 -25.77
N ASN A 820 -17.31 -35.72 -26.01
CA ASN A 820 -18.47 -35.42 -25.16
C ASN A 820 -19.53 -34.68 -25.99
N SER A 821 -20.56 -34.11 -25.34
CA SER A 821 -21.65 -33.36 -25.99
C SER A 821 -21.24 -32.00 -26.60
N THR A 822 -20.01 -31.53 -26.36
CA THR A 822 -19.50 -30.23 -26.84
C THR A 822 -18.18 -30.31 -27.62
N LEU A 823 -17.58 -31.50 -27.77
CA LEU A 823 -16.25 -31.71 -28.34
C LEU A 823 -16.14 -33.00 -29.16
N ALA A 824 -15.54 -32.90 -30.35
CA ALA A 824 -15.15 -34.03 -31.20
C ALA A 824 -13.69 -33.90 -31.69
N LYS A 825 -13.11 -35.02 -32.14
CA LYS A 825 -11.80 -35.11 -32.81
C LYS A 825 -11.99 -35.57 -34.25
N VAL A 826 -11.24 -35.01 -35.20
CA VAL A 826 -11.29 -35.35 -36.64
C VAL A 826 -9.92 -35.78 -37.16
N HIS A 827 -9.86 -36.66 -38.17
CA HIS A 827 -8.61 -37.11 -38.81
C HIS A 827 -8.71 -37.18 -40.35
N TRP A 828 -7.57 -37.23 -41.05
CA TRP A 828 -7.42 -37.29 -42.51
C TRP A 828 -5.99 -37.74 -42.94
N GLU A 829 -5.81 -38.15 -44.20
CA GLU A 829 -4.51 -38.64 -44.72
C GLU A 829 -3.64 -37.58 -45.45
N PRO A 830 -2.30 -37.76 -45.49
CA PRO A 830 -1.37 -36.87 -46.20
C PRO A 830 -1.42 -36.94 -47.73
N VAL A 831 -1.04 -35.85 -48.40
CA VAL A 831 -1.12 -35.71 -49.87
C VAL A 831 0.26 -35.76 -50.56
N PRO A 832 0.41 -36.41 -51.74
CA PRO A 832 1.72 -36.57 -52.41
C PRO A 832 2.42 -35.26 -52.80
N ALA A 833 3.72 -35.15 -52.49
CA ALA A 833 4.51 -33.92 -52.66
C ALA A 833 4.43 -33.26 -54.06
N ARG A 834 4.44 -34.06 -55.14
CA ARG A 834 4.30 -33.55 -56.52
C ARG A 834 2.98 -32.80 -56.78
N SER A 835 1.94 -33.13 -56.04
CA SER A 835 0.61 -32.50 -56.14
C SER A 835 0.50 -31.20 -55.34
N ILE A 836 1.53 -30.83 -54.56
CA ILE A 836 1.55 -29.62 -53.73
C ILE A 836 2.06 -28.41 -54.52
N ARG A 837 2.93 -28.63 -55.54
CA ARG A 837 3.43 -27.62 -56.50
C ARG A 837 4.06 -26.35 -55.89
N GLY A 838 4.50 -26.45 -54.63
CA GLY A 838 5.15 -25.41 -53.83
C GLY A 838 5.40 -25.94 -52.42
N HIS A 839 5.77 -25.07 -51.47
CA HIS A 839 5.90 -25.47 -50.07
C HIS A 839 4.54 -25.70 -49.40
N LEU A 840 4.31 -26.91 -48.85
CA LEU A 840 3.14 -27.20 -48.01
C LEU A 840 3.09 -26.22 -46.83
N LYS A 841 1.93 -25.58 -46.61
CA LYS A 841 1.70 -24.66 -45.50
C LYS A 841 0.77 -25.22 -44.43
N GLY A 842 -0.20 -26.06 -44.79
CA GLY A 842 -1.08 -26.70 -43.82
C GLY A 842 -2.34 -27.32 -44.39
N TYR A 843 -3.28 -27.61 -43.49
CA TYR A 843 -4.63 -28.08 -43.76
C TYR A 843 -5.67 -27.13 -43.15
N ARG A 844 -6.91 -27.17 -43.67
CA ARG A 844 -8.06 -26.41 -43.17
C ARG A 844 -9.28 -27.30 -43.05
N VAL A 845 -9.90 -27.34 -41.87
CA VAL A 845 -11.15 -28.08 -41.60
C VAL A 845 -12.30 -27.09 -41.55
N TYR A 846 -13.38 -27.36 -42.30
CA TYR A 846 -14.61 -26.58 -42.35
C TYR A 846 -15.73 -27.40 -41.72
N TYR A 847 -16.41 -26.90 -40.69
CA TYR A 847 -17.52 -27.60 -40.02
C TYR A 847 -18.73 -26.70 -39.73
N TRP A 848 -19.93 -27.27 -39.66
CA TRP A 848 -21.18 -26.55 -39.44
C TRP A 848 -22.26 -27.45 -38.81
N ARG A 849 -23.20 -26.85 -38.07
CA ARG A 849 -24.36 -27.54 -37.47
C ARG A 849 -25.50 -27.64 -38.50
N ASP A 850 -26.01 -28.85 -38.74
CA ASP A 850 -27.07 -29.07 -39.73
C ASP A 850 -28.46 -28.77 -39.12
N ARG A 851 -29.05 -27.63 -39.51
CA ARG A 851 -30.35 -27.14 -38.99
C ARG A 851 -31.55 -27.68 -39.79
N SER A 852 -31.69 -29.00 -39.88
CA SER A 852 -32.67 -29.69 -40.73
C SER A 852 -34.14 -29.64 -40.24
N LEU A 853 -34.67 -28.44 -39.98
CA LEU A 853 -36.10 -28.19 -39.77
C LEU A 853 -36.63 -26.92 -40.45
N HIS A 854 -35.77 -25.97 -40.84
CA HIS A 854 -36.20 -24.82 -41.65
C HIS A 854 -36.19 -25.20 -43.14
N LYS A 855 -37.37 -25.53 -43.69
CA LYS A 855 -37.55 -25.94 -45.10
C LYS A 855 -37.31 -24.83 -46.16
N HIS A 856 -36.79 -23.67 -45.77
CA HIS A 856 -36.57 -22.53 -46.66
C HIS A 856 -35.14 -21.98 -46.51
N ASN A 857 -34.46 -21.88 -47.66
CA ASN A 857 -33.09 -21.39 -47.89
C ASN A 857 -31.92 -22.30 -47.40
N PRO A 858 -31.37 -23.17 -48.26
CA PRO A 858 -30.24 -24.05 -47.93
C PRO A 858 -28.86 -23.36 -47.78
N HIS A 859 -28.72 -22.07 -48.09
CA HIS A 859 -27.41 -21.49 -48.40
C HIS A 859 -26.62 -20.87 -47.24
N HIS A 860 -27.17 -20.81 -46.02
CA HIS A 860 -26.48 -20.23 -44.86
C HIS A 860 -26.51 -21.13 -43.62
N ALA A 861 -25.90 -22.31 -43.73
CA ALA A 861 -25.24 -22.93 -42.58
C ALA A 861 -23.85 -22.29 -42.44
N GLU A 862 -23.64 -21.53 -41.37
CA GLU A 862 -22.38 -20.83 -41.10
C GLU A 862 -21.25 -21.84 -40.84
N LYS A 863 -20.17 -21.76 -41.63
CA LYS A 863 -19.08 -22.73 -41.60
C LYS A 863 -17.92 -22.19 -40.79
N GLN A 864 -17.70 -22.78 -39.62
CA GLN A 864 -16.51 -22.54 -38.79
C GLN A 864 -15.30 -23.18 -39.48
N ILE A 865 -14.14 -22.52 -39.37
CA ILE A 865 -12.90 -22.90 -40.08
C ILE A 865 -11.76 -23.01 -39.07
N LEU A 866 -11.07 -24.15 -39.06
CA LEU A 866 -9.87 -24.36 -38.25
C LEU A 866 -8.68 -24.61 -39.18
N THR A 867 -7.56 -23.94 -38.94
CA THR A 867 -6.33 -24.05 -39.75
C THR A 867 -5.23 -24.76 -38.95
N PHE A 868 -4.58 -25.75 -39.57
CA PHE A 868 -3.55 -26.59 -38.97
C PHE A 868 -2.27 -26.49 -39.81
N SER A 869 -1.18 -25.97 -39.27
CA SER A 869 0.04 -25.64 -40.02
C SER A 869 0.98 -26.85 -40.21
N GLY A 870 1.55 -27.02 -41.40
CA GLY A 870 2.43 -28.16 -41.72
C GLY A 870 1.69 -29.44 -42.08
N ASN A 871 2.15 -30.59 -41.57
CA ASN A 871 1.73 -31.93 -42.03
C ASN A 871 0.76 -32.67 -41.08
N HIS A 872 -0.07 -31.94 -40.32
CA HIS A 872 -1.09 -32.55 -39.46
C HIS A 872 -2.02 -33.50 -40.23
N THR A 873 -2.42 -34.57 -39.54
CA THR A 873 -3.39 -35.59 -39.99
C THR A 873 -4.65 -35.62 -39.11
N HIS A 874 -4.78 -34.71 -38.16
CA HIS A 874 -5.93 -34.62 -37.27
C HIS A 874 -6.09 -33.24 -36.61
N GLY A 875 -7.27 -32.98 -36.07
CA GLY A 875 -7.64 -31.77 -35.35
C GLY A 875 -8.78 -31.99 -34.35
N MET A 876 -9.13 -30.97 -33.58
CA MET A 876 -10.23 -30.99 -32.60
C MET A 876 -11.32 -30.01 -33.02
N LEU A 877 -12.59 -30.34 -32.80
CA LEU A 877 -13.76 -29.49 -33.07
C LEU A 877 -14.42 -29.09 -31.74
N PRO A 878 -14.04 -27.93 -31.15
CA PRO A 878 -14.63 -27.43 -29.92
C PRO A 878 -15.94 -26.65 -30.18
N GLY A 879 -16.65 -26.31 -29.10
CA GLY A 879 -17.80 -25.41 -29.14
C GLY A 879 -19.04 -26.01 -29.80
N LEU A 880 -19.17 -27.34 -29.80
CA LEU A 880 -20.36 -28.01 -30.31
C LEU A 880 -21.52 -27.83 -29.32
N HIS A 881 -22.75 -27.79 -29.83
CA HIS A 881 -23.94 -27.85 -28.98
C HIS A 881 -24.27 -29.31 -28.63
N PRO A 882 -24.76 -29.61 -27.41
CA PRO A 882 -25.37 -30.90 -27.10
C PRO A 882 -26.53 -31.26 -28.04
N PHE A 883 -26.81 -32.56 -28.15
CA PHE A 883 -27.96 -33.13 -28.86
C PHE A 883 -28.18 -32.54 -30.28
N SER A 884 -27.13 -32.57 -31.11
CA SER A 884 -27.07 -31.82 -32.38
C SER A 884 -26.25 -32.51 -33.48
N LEU A 885 -26.78 -32.50 -34.71
CA LEU A 885 -26.10 -32.97 -35.93
C LEU A 885 -25.12 -31.92 -36.49
N TYR A 886 -23.93 -32.37 -36.89
CA TYR A 886 -22.86 -31.58 -37.51
C TYR A 886 -22.30 -32.25 -38.77
N SER A 887 -21.83 -31.43 -39.71
CA SER A 887 -21.14 -31.80 -40.96
C SER A 887 -19.76 -31.13 -41.04
N PHE A 888 -18.77 -31.76 -41.69
CA PHE A 888 -17.44 -31.17 -41.94
C PHE A 888 -16.68 -31.71 -43.17
N ASN A 889 -15.66 -30.98 -43.66
CA ASN A 889 -14.67 -31.44 -44.66
C ASN A 889 -13.29 -30.75 -44.50
N VAL A 890 -12.27 -31.21 -45.23
CA VAL A 890 -10.85 -30.80 -45.09
C VAL A 890 -10.24 -30.37 -46.44
N ARG A 891 -9.34 -29.37 -46.42
CA ARG A 891 -8.51 -28.91 -47.55
C ARG A 891 -7.03 -28.87 -47.16
N LEU A 892 -6.13 -28.82 -48.13
CA LEU A 892 -4.71 -28.46 -47.92
C LEU A 892 -4.39 -27.10 -48.54
N TYR A 893 -3.34 -26.42 -48.10
CA TYR A 893 -2.87 -25.18 -48.72
C TYR A 893 -1.32 -25.04 -48.78
N ASN A 894 -0.84 -24.25 -49.75
CA ASN A 894 0.58 -23.94 -49.98
C ASN A 894 0.83 -22.41 -50.00
N GLY A 895 1.96 -21.95 -50.55
CA GLY A 895 2.28 -20.51 -50.67
C GLY A 895 1.45 -19.73 -51.71
N LYS A 896 0.66 -20.41 -52.56
CA LYS A 896 -0.24 -19.81 -53.56
C LYS A 896 -1.72 -19.88 -53.18
N GLY A 897 -2.16 -20.89 -52.43
CA GLY A 897 -3.56 -21.00 -51.99
C GLY A 897 -3.99 -22.41 -51.58
N GLU A 898 -5.30 -22.60 -51.46
CA GLU A 898 -5.95 -23.88 -51.14
C GLU A 898 -6.04 -24.80 -52.36
N GLY A 899 -5.88 -26.10 -52.11
CA GLY A 899 -6.28 -27.17 -53.02
C GLY A 899 -7.76 -27.57 -52.85
N PRO A 900 -8.24 -28.58 -53.61
CA PRO A 900 -9.63 -29.04 -53.55
C PRO A 900 -10.02 -29.65 -52.18
N PRO A 901 -11.32 -29.61 -51.81
CA PRO A 901 -11.82 -30.20 -50.58
C PRO A 901 -11.99 -31.72 -50.64
N SER A 902 -11.90 -32.36 -49.48
CA SER A 902 -12.31 -33.74 -49.24
C SER A 902 -13.84 -33.91 -49.38
N PRO A 903 -14.34 -35.17 -49.41
CA PRO A 903 -15.73 -35.47 -49.11
C PRO A 903 -16.19 -34.86 -47.78
N THR A 904 -17.51 -34.63 -47.64
CA THR A 904 -18.12 -34.13 -46.41
C THR A 904 -18.65 -35.29 -45.57
N GLN A 905 -18.36 -35.26 -44.26
CA GLN A 905 -18.71 -36.29 -43.28
C GLN A 905 -19.61 -35.69 -42.17
N GLN A 906 -20.50 -36.49 -41.60
CA GLN A 906 -21.44 -36.11 -40.53
C GLN A 906 -21.23 -36.85 -39.21
N PHE A 907 -21.68 -36.26 -38.09
CA PHE A 907 -21.77 -36.87 -36.76
C PHE A 907 -22.80 -36.13 -35.86
N GLU A 908 -23.31 -36.78 -34.80
CA GLU A 908 -24.27 -36.20 -33.84
C GLU A 908 -23.68 -36.13 -32.42
N THR A 909 -23.92 -35.05 -31.68
CA THR A 909 -23.45 -34.90 -30.29
C THR A 909 -24.40 -35.54 -29.26
N PRO A 910 -23.86 -36.16 -28.18
CA PRO A 910 -24.64 -36.62 -27.04
C PRO A 910 -25.49 -35.52 -26.35
N GLU A 911 -26.45 -35.93 -25.52
CA GLU A 911 -27.20 -35.05 -24.61
C GLU A 911 -26.31 -34.37 -23.56
N GLY A 912 -26.82 -33.30 -22.94
CA GLY A 912 -26.19 -32.59 -21.82
C GLY A 912 -27.21 -32.18 -20.76
N VAL A 913 -26.71 -31.57 -19.67
CA VAL A 913 -27.56 -31.02 -18.60
C VAL A 913 -28.40 -29.85 -19.13
N PRO A 914 -29.66 -29.69 -18.70
CA PRO A 914 -30.54 -28.64 -19.20
C PRO A 914 -30.19 -27.28 -18.59
N GLY A 915 -30.67 -26.21 -19.21
CA GLY A 915 -30.72 -24.88 -18.60
C GLY A 915 -31.72 -24.79 -17.43
N PRO A 916 -31.82 -23.62 -16.78
CA PRO A 916 -32.77 -23.41 -15.70
C PRO A 916 -34.22 -23.32 -16.23
N PRO A 917 -35.23 -23.74 -15.45
CA PRO A 917 -36.63 -23.42 -15.71
C PRO A 917 -36.85 -21.90 -15.81
N THR A 918 -37.84 -21.49 -16.60
CA THR A 918 -38.16 -20.08 -16.84
C THR A 918 -39.46 -19.68 -16.14
N SER A 919 -39.66 -18.38 -15.90
CA SER A 919 -40.92 -17.83 -15.39
C SER A 919 -41.42 -18.41 -14.06
N LEU A 920 -40.52 -18.66 -13.09
CA LEU A 920 -40.92 -19.11 -11.75
C LEU A 920 -41.71 -18.01 -11.01
N LEU A 921 -42.97 -18.29 -10.71
CA LEU A 921 -43.87 -17.45 -9.91
C LEU A 921 -44.23 -18.19 -8.61
N VAL A 922 -44.43 -17.44 -7.52
CA VAL A 922 -44.95 -17.99 -6.25
C VAL A 922 -46.16 -17.18 -5.81
N THR A 923 -47.25 -17.87 -5.47
CA THR A 923 -48.51 -17.29 -4.97
C THR A 923 -48.86 -17.89 -3.60
N ASN A 924 -49.66 -17.16 -2.82
CA ASN A 924 -50.03 -17.53 -1.46
C ASN A 924 -51.56 -17.75 -1.38
N PRO A 925 -52.04 -19.02 -1.36
CA PRO A 925 -53.47 -19.32 -1.26
C PRO A 925 -54.01 -19.37 0.17
N ASN A 926 -53.23 -19.78 1.19
CA ASN A 926 -53.70 -19.93 2.58
C ASN A 926 -52.58 -19.64 3.60
N LEU A 927 -52.96 -19.48 4.88
CA LEU A 927 -52.07 -19.15 6.00
C LEU A 927 -50.80 -20.04 6.10
N ASP A 928 -50.88 -21.31 5.68
CA ASP A 928 -49.85 -22.34 5.83
C ASP A 928 -49.33 -22.94 4.50
N SER A 929 -49.63 -22.34 3.35
CA SER A 929 -49.30 -22.92 2.03
C SER A 929 -48.88 -21.90 0.97
N LEU A 930 -48.05 -22.34 0.03
CA LEU A 930 -47.53 -21.55 -1.08
C LEU A 930 -47.52 -22.38 -2.37
N THR A 931 -48.01 -21.81 -3.48
CA THR A 931 -48.08 -22.45 -4.80
C THR A 931 -47.03 -21.85 -5.72
N LEU A 932 -46.27 -22.70 -6.41
CA LEU A 932 -45.22 -22.31 -7.35
C LEU A 932 -45.60 -22.73 -8.77
N GLU A 933 -45.37 -21.87 -9.76
CA GLU A 933 -45.63 -22.16 -11.19
C GLU A 933 -44.42 -21.78 -12.05
N TRP A 934 -44.13 -22.53 -13.12
CA TRP A 934 -42.96 -22.30 -13.98
C TRP A 934 -43.18 -22.77 -15.43
N SER A 935 -42.20 -22.53 -16.29
CA SER A 935 -42.11 -23.03 -17.66
C SER A 935 -40.83 -23.84 -17.87
N PRO A 936 -40.81 -24.83 -18.79
CA PRO A 936 -39.61 -25.61 -19.09
C PRO A 936 -38.42 -24.74 -19.54
N PRO A 937 -37.17 -25.23 -19.40
CA PRO A 937 -35.97 -24.52 -19.88
C PRO A 937 -36.00 -24.25 -21.39
N HIS A 938 -35.42 -23.12 -21.81
CA HIS A 938 -35.20 -22.83 -23.23
C HIS A 938 -34.16 -23.79 -23.82
N ASP A 939 -32.96 -23.81 -23.24
CA ASP A 939 -31.87 -24.70 -23.61
C ASP A 939 -32.04 -26.07 -22.95
N ARG A 940 -32.94 -26.88 -23.52
CA ARG A 940 -33.28 -28.21 -22.97
C ARG A 940 -32.09 -29.20 -22.99
N ASN A 941 -31.14 -29.02 -23.92
CA ASN A 941 -29.90 -29.80 -24.11
C ASN A 941 -30.04 -31.34 -24.23
N GLY A 942 -31.27 -31.83 -24.30
CA GLY A 942 -31.65 -33.23 -24.26
C GLY A 942 -33.14 -33.38 -23.91
N HIS A 943 -33.54 -34.58 -23.52
CA HIS A 943 -34.89 -34.89 -23.09
C HIS A 943 -35.06 -34.63 -21.59
N ILE A 944 -35.94 -33.69 -21.23
CA ILE A 944 -36.27 -33.39 -19.82
C ILE A 944 -36.99 -34.59 -19.19
N THR A 945 -36.44 -35.12 -18.10
CA THR A 945 -36.91 -36.30 -17.36
C THR A 945 -37.60 -35.96 -16.04
N GLY A 946 -37.40 -34.75 -15.50
CA GLY A 946 -38.04 -34.28 -14.27
C GLY A 946 -37.60 -32.86 -13.88
N TYR A 947 -38.08 -32.43 -12.72
CA TYR A 947 -37.62 -31.24 -12.01
C TYR A 947 -37.35 -31.59 -10.53
N THR A 948 -36.61 -30.74 -9.84
CA THR A 948 -36.46 -30.80 -8.39
C THR A 948 -36.67 -29.41 -7.80
N LEU A 949 -37.56 -29.33 -6.82
CA LEU A 949 -37.83 -28.15 -6.00
C LEU A 949 -37.18 -28.33 -4.63
N LYS A 950 -36.46 -27.33 -4.14
CA LYS A 950 -35.93 -27.28 -2.77
C LYS A 950 -36.36 -25.99 -2.08
N TYR A 951 -36.66 -26.03 -0.79
CA TYR A 951 -37.09 -24.84 -0.05
C TYR A 951 -36.70 -24.86 1.43
N GLN A 952 -36.54 -23.68 2.01
CA GLN A 952 -36.15 -23.50 3.42
C GLN A 952 -36.73 -22.19 3.99
N PRO A 953 -37.06 -22.14 5.29
CA PRO A 953 -37.42 -20.90 5.95
C PRO A 953 -36.21 -19.98 6.12
N VAL A 954 -36.47 -18.68 6.25
CA VAL A 954 -35.47 -17.62 6.48
C VAL A 954 -35.88 -16.84 7.73
N ASN A 955 -34.96 -16.66 8.69
CA ASN A 955 -35.24 -15.89 9.91
C ASN A 955 -35.03 -14.37 9.70
N ASP A 956 -35.40 -13.57 10.69
CA ASP A 956 -35.28 -12.09 10.62
C ASP A 956 -33.82 -11.59 10.56
N SER A 957 -32.85 -12.46 10.84
CA SER A 957 -31.41 -12.22 10.66
C SER A 957 -30.89 -12.62 9.26
N ASN A 958 -31.78 -12.99 8.34
CA ASN A 958 -31.50 -13.61 7.03
C ASN A 958 -30.74 -14.95 7.08
N GLU A 959 -30.66 -15.61 8.23
CA GLU A 959 -30.12 -16.97 8.32
C GLU A 959 -31.12 -17.99 7.77
N LEU A 960 -30.57 -19.03 7.14
CA LEU A 960 -31.33 -20.05 6.44
C LEU A 960 -31.59 -21.25 7.36
N GLY A 961 -32.85 -21.66 7.46
CA GLY A 961 -33.26 -22.85 8.19
C GLY A 961 -33.00 -24.16 7.41
N PRO A 962 -33.57 -25.29 7.87
CA PRO A 962 -33.38 -26.58 7.20
C PRO A 962 -33.97 -26.58 5.78
N LEU A 963 -33.24 -27.21 4.85
CA LEU A 963 -33.64 -27.37 3.45
C LEU A 963 -34.44 -28.66 3.26
N GLU A 964 -35.66 -28.52 2.74
CA GLU A 964 -36.53 -29.59 2.29
C GLU A 964 -36.49 -29.71 0.77
N GLU A 965 -36.74 -30.91 0.23
CA GLU A 965 -36.54 -31.24 -1.19
C GLU A 965 -37.65 -32.16 -1.72
N LEU A 966 -38.16 -31.83 -2.91
CA LEU A 966 -39.26 -32.51 -3.59
C LEU A 966 -38.89 -32.75 -5.06
N ALA A 967 -38.94 -34.02 -5.48
CA ALA A 967 -38.75 -34.42 -6.88
C ALA A 967 -40.09 -34.42 -7.63
N LEU A 968 -40.11 -33.87 -8.85
CA LEU A 968 -41.30 -33.61 -9.64
C LEU A 968 -41.14 -34.23 -11.06
N PRO A 969 -42.20 -34.81 -11.66
CA PRO A 969 -42.14 -35.42 -12.98
C PRO A 969 -42.03 -34.39 -14.12
N ALA A 970 -41.53 -34.82 -15.29
CA ALA A 970 -41.23 -33.94 -16.43
C ALA A 970 -42.42 -33.14 -17.00
N ASN A 971 -43.64 -33.56 -16.70
CA ASN A 971 -44.89 -32.96 -17.17
C ASN A 971 -45.50 -31.94 -16.19
N GLU A 972 -44.92 -31.74 -15.01
CA GLU A 972 -45.39 -30.72 -14.06
C GLU A 972 -44.77 -29.35 -14.33
N THR A 973 -45.61 -28.32 -14.18
CA THR A 973 -45.29 -26.89 -14.32
C THR A 973 -45.89 -26.04 -13.20
N SER A 974 -46.49 -26.67 -12.18
CA SER A 974 -47.09 -26.04 -11.01
C SER A 974 -47.13 -27.04 -9.85
N VAL A 975 -46.86 -26.60 -8.61
CA VAL A 975 -46.94 -27.42 -7.39
C VAL A 975 -47.26 -26.56 -6.15
N THR A 976 -48.03 -27.10 -5.21
CA THR A 976 -48.33 -26.44 -3.92
C THR A 976 -47.61 -27.13 -2.77
N VAL A 977 -46.93 -26.33 -1.94
CA VAL A 977 -46.29 -26.74 -0.70
C VAL A 977 -47.21 -26.36 0.47
N PHE A 978 -47.40 -27.28 1.42
CA PHE A 978 -48.37 -27.17 2.52
C PHE A 978 -47.69 -27.30 3.90
N SER A 979 -48.41 -26.97 4.98
CA SER A 979 -47.94 -27.05 6.36
C SER A 979 -46.70 -26.19 6.66
N LEU A 980 -46.52 -25.12 5.90
CA LEU A 980 -45.52 -24.08 6.15
C LEU A 980 -45.90 -23.29 7.40
N LYS A 981 -44.92 -22.94 8.23
CA LYS A 981 -45.14 -22.03 9.38
C LYS A 981 -45.71 -20.69 8.89
N TYR A 982 -46.71 -20.17 9.61
CA TYR A 982 -47.32 -18.86 9.36
C TYR A 982 -46.33 -17.70 9.62
N SER A 983 -46.61 -16.53 9.05
CA SER A 983 -45.79 -15.30 9.11
C SER A 983 -44.27 -15.52 8.96
N THR A 984 -43.86 -16.48 8.12
CA THR A 984 -42.47 -16.92 7.93
C THR A 984 -42.07 -16.76 6.46
N ARG A 985 -40.87 -16.23 6.22
CA ARG A 985 -40.30 -16.14 4.86
C ARG A 985 -39.72 -17.49 4.45
N TYR A 986 -39.94 -17.90 3.20
CA TYR A 986 -39.34 -19.08 2.60
C TYR A 986 -38.61 -18.73 1.30
N LYS A 987 -37.51 -19.43 1.05
CA LYS A 987 -36.72 -19.34 -0.17
C LYS A 987 -36.77 -20.66 -0.93
N PHE A 988 -37.08 -20.60 -2.21
CA PHE A 988 -37.32 -21.73 -3.10
C PHE A 988 -36.26 -21.78 -4.21
N TYR A 989 -35.92 -22.98 -4.67
CA TYR A 989 -34.96 -23.27 -5.74
C TYR A 989 -35.50 -24.39 -6.64
N LEU A 990 -35.63 -24.17 -7.94
CA LEU A 990 -36.17 -25.14 -8.89
C LEU A 990 -35.20 -25.36 -10.07
N ASN A 991 -34.82 -26.61 -10.34
CA ASN A 991 -34.08 -26.99 -11.55
C ASN A 991 -34.75 -28.11 -12.35
N ALA A 992 -34.40 -28.21 -13.63
CA ALA A 992 -34.82 -29.28 -14.54
C ALA A 992 -33.74 -30.37 -14.63
N ILE A 993 -34.11 -31.56 -15.12
CA ILE A 993 -33.23 -32.74 -15.17
C ILE A 993 -33.29 -33.37 -16.58
N THR A 994 -32.16 -33.80 -17.13
CA THR A 994 -32.07 -34.72 -18.30
C THR A 994 -31.39 -36.02 -17.90
N VAL A 995 -31.23 -36.97 -18.84
CA VAL A 995 -30.40 -38.18 -18.63
C VAL A 995 -28.94 -37.88 -18.27
N SER A 996 -28.46 -36.66 -18.51
CA SER A 996 -27.12 -36.20 -18.12
C SER A 996 -27.04 -35.60 -16.71
N GLY A 997 -28.17 -35.45 -16.01
CA GLY A 997 -28.25 -34.88 -14.67
C GLY A 997 -29.08 -33.60 -14.58
N ALA A 998 -29.05 -32.97 -13.39
CA ALA A 998 -29.80 -31.77 -13.10
C ALA A 998 -29.08 -30.49 -13.58
N GLY A 999 -29.84 -29.54 -14.10
CA GLY A 999 -29.37 -28.21 -14.50
C GLY A 999 -29.22 -27.23 -13.33
N PRO A 1000 -28.84 -25.97 -13.60
CA PRO A 1000 -28.85 -24.91 -12.60
C PRO A 1000 -30.28 -24.56 -12.18
N ALA A 1001 -30.45 -24.04 -10.97
CA ALA A 1001 -31.75 -23.69 -10.41
C ALA A 1001 -32.09 -22.20 -10.58
N ILE A 1002 -33.37 -21.91 -10.84
CA ILE A 1002 -33.98 -20.58 -10.64
C ILE A 1002 -34.49 -20.50 -9.19
N SER A 1003 -34.40 -19.32 -8.54
CA SER A 1003 -34.77 -19.14 -7.14
C SER A 1003 -35.71 -17.96 -6.90
N GLN A 1004 -36.65 -18.11 -5.97
CA GLN A 1004 -37.64 -17.09 -5.60
C GLN A 1004 -37.91 -17.10 -4.09
N GLU A 1005 -38.29 -15.96 -3.51
CA GLU A 1005 -38.69 -15.82 -2.10
C GLU A 1005 -40.18 -15.42 -1.99
N ALA A 1006 -40.82 -15.87 -0.91
CA ALA A 1006 -42.21 -15.58 -0.56
C ALA A 1006 -42.44 -15.67 0.96
N VAL A 1007 -43.59 -15.21 1.47
CA VAL A 1007 -43.91 -15.16 2.91
C VAL A 1007 -45.34 -15.68 3.16
N THR A 1008 -45.52 -16.43 4.25
CA THR A 1008 -46.85 -16.87 4.75
C THR A 1008 -47.54 -15.77 5.57
N ILE A 1009 -48.85 -15.86 5.80
CA ILE A 1009 -49.67 -14.75 6.35
C ILE A 1009 -49.77 -14.85 7.90
N MET A 1010 -50.20 -13.77 8.55
CA MET A 1010 -50.40 -13.64 10.00
C MET A 1010 -51.89 -13.49 10.34
N ASP A 1011 -52.33 -13.86 11.54
CA ASP A 1011 -53.75 -13.89 11.95
C ASP A 1011 -54.22 -12.60 12.66
N GLU A 1012 -55.55 -12.43 12.77
CA GLU A 1012 -56.32 -11.33 13.39
C GLU A 1012 -56.17 -9.91 12.79
N ALA A 1013 -57.07 -9.55 11.85
CA ALA A 1013 -58.03 -8.43 12.00
C ALA A 1013 -58.87 -8.20 10.72
N GLN A 1014 -60.19 -8.43 10.80
CA GLN A 1014 -61.28 -8.18 9.82
C GLN A 1014 -60.97 -8.07 8.30
N PRO A 1015 -61.56 -8.91 7.44
CA PRO A 1015 -61.52 -8.68 5.99
C PRO A 1015 -62.36 -7.44 5.60
N ALA A 1016 -61.84 -6.65 4.66
CA ALA A 1016 -62.61 -5.54 4.06
C ALA A 1016 -63.89 -6.06 3.38
N SER A 1017 -64.98 -5.28 3.48
CA SER A 1017 -66.31 -5.67 3.02
C SER A 1017 -66.33 -6.22 1.58
N PRO A 1018 -67.09 -7.30 1.30
CA PRO A 1018 -67.21 -7.89 -0.05
C PRO A 1018 -68.01 -7.02 -1.04
N PHE A 1019 -68.57 -5.89 -0.58
CA PHE A 1019 -69.21 -4.87 -1.40
C PHE A 1019 -68.21 -3.75 -1.74
N LYS A 1020 -68.03 -3.44 -3.03
CA LYS A 1020 -67.20 -2.31 -3.49
C LYS A 1020 -67.94 -1.47 -4.54
N ASN A 1021 -67.35 -0.32 -4.88
CA ASN A 1021 -67.84 0.60 -5.92
C ASN A 1021 -69.33 1.03 -5.73
N ILE A 1022 -69.75 1.11 -4.46
CA ILE A 1022 -71.10 1.48 -4.06
C ILE A 1022 -71.33 2.96 -4.40
N SER A 1023 -72.38 3.23 -5.16
CA SER A 1023 -72.68 4.55 -5.71
C SER A 1023 -74.18 4.78 -5.81
N SER A 1024 -74.59 6.06 -5.82
CA SER A 1024 -75.99 6.47 -5.99
C SER A 1024 -76.13 7.48 -7.13
N SER A 1025 -77.17 7.33 -7.94
CA SER A 1025 -77.52 8.26 -9.03
C SER A 1025 -79.03 8.47 -9.13
N PHE A 1026 -79.45 9.67 -9.50
CA PHE A 1026 -80.88 10.00 -9.62
C PHE A 1026 -81.40 9.64 -11.02
N VAL A 1027 -82.57 9.00 -11.08
CA VAL A 1027 -83.29 8.65 -12.31
C VAL A 1027 -84.76 9.09 -12.17
N GLU A 1028 -85.49 9.22 -13.28
CA GLU A 1028 -86.84 9.83 -13.30
C GLU A 1028 -87.85 9.18 -12.32
N ASP A 1029 -87.62 7.91 -11.96
CA ASP A 1029 -88.51 7.07 -11.17
C ASP A 1029 -88.04 6.83 -9.71
N GLY A 1030 -86.89 7.38 -9.29
CA GLY A 1030 -86.31 7.16 -7.96
C GLY A 1030 -84.78 7.37 -7.90
N THR A 1031 -84.14 6.85 -6.84
CA THR A 1031 -82.65 6.87 -6.76
C THR A 1031 -82.09 5.47 -6.97
N LEU A 1032 -81.29 5.30 -8.02
CA LEU A 1032 -80.58 4.08 -8.34
C LEU A 1032 -79.34 3.95 -7.44
N ILE A 1033 -79.27 2.87 -6.67
CA ILE A 1033 -78.09 2.45 -5.92
C ILE A 1033 -77.45 1.30 -6.70
N SER A 1034 -76.14 1.37 -6.94
CA SER A 1034 -75.37 0.35 -7.67
C SER A 1034 -74.09 -0.01 -6.93
N TRP A 1035 -73.68 -1.27 -6.99
CA TRP A 1035 -72.51 -1.80 -6.29
C TRP A 1035 -71.94 -3.00 -7.04
N GLU A 1036 -70.68 -3.31 -6.78
CA GLU A 1036 -70.10 -4.60 -7.15
C GLU A 1036 -70.00 -5.47 -5.89
N TYR A 1037 -70.34 -6.75 -6.04
CA TYR A 1037 -70.34 -7.72 -4.95
C TYR A 1037 -69.80 -9.05 -5.45
N TRP A 1038 -68.85 -9.59 -4.71
CA TRP A 1038 -68.10 -10.81 -5.05
C TRP A 1038 -68.07 -11.83 -3.89
N GLY A 1039 -68.93 -11.67 -2.88
CA GLY A 1039 -69.11 -12.65 -1.82
C GLY A 1039 -69.89 -13.90 -2.28
N PRO A 1040 -69.80 -15.02 -1.56
CA PRO A 1040 -70.45 -16.28 -1.94
C PRO A 1040 -71.92 -16.39 -1.51
N GLU A 1041 -72.46 -15.45 -0.73
CA GLU A 1041 -73.85 -15.47 -0.27
C GLU A 1041 -74.84 -15.12 -1.40
N LYS A 1042 -75.99 -15.80 -1.44
CA LYS A 1042 -76.95 -15.67 -2.56
C LYS A 1042 -78.02 -14.59 -2.38
N ASN A 1043 -78.23 -14.11 -1.15
CA ASN A 1043 -79.27 -13.14 -0.83
C ASN A 1043 -78.63 -11.84 -0.32
N VAL A 1044 -78.73 -10.77 -1.11
CA VAL A 1044 -78.29 -9.42 -0.77
C VAL A 1044 -79.51 -8.55 -0.52
N TYR A 1045 -79.45 -7.73 0.52
CA TYR A 1045 -80.50 -6.78 0.88
C TYR A 1045 -79.95 -5.36 0.87
N VAL A 1046 -80.80 -4.42 0.45
CA VAL A 1046 -80.57 -2.98 0.67
C VAL A 1046 -81.40 -2.55 1.87
N GLU A 1047 -80.74 -2.00 2.88
CA GLU A 1047 -81.37 -1.40 4.04
C GLU A 1047 -81.23 0.13 3.94
N TYR A 1048 -82.31 0.87 4.20
CA TYR A 1048 -82.28 2.34 4.21
C TYR A 1048 -83.14 2.96 5.32
N ILE A 1049 -82.62 4.00 5.98
CA ILE A 1049 -83.34 4.72 7.03
C ILE A 1049 -84.37 5.66 6.43
N VAL A 1050 -85.63 5.57 6.90
CA VAL A 1050 -86.67 6.58 6.65
C VAL A 1050 -87.13 7.17 7.99
N LYS A 1051 -87.32 8.49 8.05
CA LYS A 1051 -87.98 9.12 9.19
C LYS A 1051 -89.49 8.93 9.12
N ASN A 1052 -90.07 8.37 10.17
CA ASN A 1052 -91.52 8.21 10.31
C ASN A 1052 -92.20 9.57 10.58
N SER A 1053 -93.53 9.60 10.69
CA SER A 1053 -94.31 10.83 10.91
C SER A 1053 -94.11 11.49 12.28
N GLU A 1054 -93.47 10.79 13.23
CA GLU A 1054 -93.20 11.28 14.59
C GLU A 1054 -91.72 11.67 14.78
N GLY A 1055 -90.87 11.42 13.77
CA GLY A 1055 -89.50 11.92 13.66
C GLY A 1055 -88.40 10.89 13.92
N GLU A 1056 -88.77 9.67 14.32
CA GLU A 1056 -87.82 8.58 14.61
C GLU A 1056 -87.29 7.93 13.32
N GLU A 1057 -86.05 7.41 13.39
CA GLU A 1057 -85.32 6.80 12.26
C GLU A 1057 -85.50 5.28 12.25
N GLU A 1058 -86.24 4.75 11.26
CA GLU A 1058 -86.50 3.32 11.12
C GLU A 1058 -85.87 2.77 9.83
N TRP A 1059 -85.17 1.63 9.93
CA TRP A 1059 -84.57 0.94 8.80
C TRP A 1059 -85.62 0.14 8.03
N GLN A 1060 -85.88 0.54 6.78
CA GLN A 1060 -86.63 -0.25 5.80
C GLN A 1060 -85.68 -1.18 5.05
N LYS A 1061 -86.15 -2.39 4.68
CA LYS A 1061 -85.33 -3.45 4.09
C LYS A 1061 -85.97 -4.01 2.82
N GLU A 1062 -85.24 -3.96 1.71
CA GLU A 1062 -85.68 -4.48 0.41
C GLU A 1062 -84.73 -5.59 -0.08
N LEU A 1063 -85.31 -6.71 -0.54
CA LEU A 1063 -84.56 -7.87 -1.03
C LEU A 1063 -84.16 -7.66 -2.50
N VAL A 1064 -82.86 -7.78 -2.79
CA VAL A 1064 -82.33 -7.63 -4.14
C VAL A 1064 -81.86 -9.00 -4.64
N ASN A 1065 -82.76 -9.68 -5.36
CA ASN A 1065 -82.51 -11.02 -5.92
C ASN A 1065 -81.54 -10.96 -7.12
N GLY A 1066 -80.24 -10.86 -6.83
CA GLY A 1066 -79.16 -11.12 -7.80
C GLY A 1066 -78.83 -9.99 -8.79
N SER A 1067 -79.49 -8.83 -8.71
CA SER A 1067 -79.02 -7.62 -9.41
C SER A 1067 -77.98 -6.88 -8.58
N GLN A 1068 -76.95 -6.35 -9.25
CA GLN A 1068 -75.91 -5.49 -8.67
C GLN A 1068 -76.35 -4.01 -8.58
N ASN A 1069 -77.65 -3.77 -8.63
CA ASN A 1069 -78.28 -2.47 -8.43
C ASN A 1069 -79.76 -2.62 -8.01
N VAL A 1070 -80.33 -1.55 -7.44
CA VAL A 1070 -81.77 -1.39 -7.16
C VAL A 1070 -82.16 0.09 -7.22
N THR A 1071 -83.37 0.40 -7.68
CA THR A 1071 -83.90 1.77 -7.68
C THR A 1071 -84.86 1.97 -6.51
N LEU A 1072 -84.42 2.68 -5.47
CA LEU A 1072 -85.25 3.04 -4.33
C LEU A 1072 -86.27 4.11 -4.76
N LYS A 1073 -87.55 3.75 -4.76
CA LYS A 1073 -88.67 4.62 -5.18
C LYS A 1073 -89.41 5.21 -3.99
N GLY A 1074 -90.13 6.32 -4.20
CA GLY A 1074 -90.98 6.95 -3.17
C GLY A 1074 -90.25 7.79 -2.13
N LEU A 1075 -88.93 7.97 -2.24
CA LEU A 1075 -88.15 8.89 -1.41
C LEU A 1075 -88.58 10.35 -1.67
N LYS A 1076 -88.61 11.19 -0.63
CA LYS A 1076 -89.07 12.59 -0.72
C LYS A 1076 -87.92 13.51 -1.11
N GLY A 1077 -88.09 14.25 -2.21
CA GLY A 1077 -87.14 15.27 -2.66
C GLY A 1077 -86.93 16.38 -1.62
N GLY A 1078 -85.68 16.82 -1.47
CA GLY A 1078 -85.23 17.78 -0.46
C GLY A 1078 -84.70 17.14 0.84
N LEU A 1079 -84.70 15.82 0.98
CA LEU A 1079 -84.21 15.10 2.16
C LEU A 1079 -83.02 14.18 1.85
N SER A 1080 -82.27 13.85 2.90
CA SER A 1080 -81.13 12.91 2.83
C SER A 1080 -81.43 11.65 3.62
N TYR A 1081 -81.04 10.52 3.05
CA TYR A 1081 -81.29 9.16 3.52
C TYR A 1081 -79.95 8.45 3.75
N ARG A 1082 -79.90 7.47 4.66
CA ARG A 1082 -78.73 6.58 4.83
C ARG A 1082 -79.07 5.20 4.30
N VAL A 1083 -78.17 4.62 3.51
CA VAL A 1083 -78.37 3.37 2.77
C VAL A 1083 -77.15 2.46 2.95
N ARG A 1084 -77.36 1.16 3.15
CA ARG A 1084 -76.28 0.16 3.22
C ARG A 1084 -76.68 -1.16 2.58
N LEU A 1085 -75.69 -1.95 2.22
CA LEU A 1085 -75.84 -3.30 1.70
C LEU A 1085 -75.53 -4.32 2.79
N VAL A 1086 -76.31 -5.42 2.83
CA VAL A 1086 -76.14 -6.49 3.81
C VAL A 1086 -76.28 -7.86 3.13
N ALA A 1087 -75.28 -8.72 3.34
CA ALA A 1087 -75.32 -10.14 2.97
C ALA A 1087 -75.79 -10.98 4.18
N GLN A 1088 -76.77 -11.85 3.98
CA GLN A 1088 -77.36 -12.67 5.03
C GLN A 1088 -76.86 -14.13 4.94
N GLY A 1089 -76.44 -14.68 6.08
CA GLY A 1089 -75.93 -16.06 6.18
C GLY A 1089 -76.98 -17.09 6.57
N HIS A 1090 -76.52 -18.31 6.82
CA HIS A 1090 -77.35 -19.37 7.40
C HIS A 1090 -77.83 -18.99 8.81
N HIS A 1091 -79.09 -19.33 9.12
CA HIS A 1091 -79.79 -18.96 10.37
C HIS A 1091 -80.02 -17.44 10.57
N ASP A 1092 -80.33 -16.74 9.47
CA ASP A 1092 -80.88 -15.37 9.42
C ASP A 1092 -80.03 -14.23 10.00
N GLN A 1093 -78.86 -14.51 10.60
CA GLN A 1093 -77.96 -13.46 11.06
C GLN A 1093 -77.19 -12.80 9.89
N PRO A 1094 -77.01 -11.47 9.88
CA PRO A 1094 -76.20 -10.78 8.88
C PRO A 1094 -74.72 -11.02 9.17
N LEU A 1095 -73.96 -11.51 8.18
CA LEU A 1095 -72.52 -11.75 8.34
C LEU A 1095 -71.67 -10.53 7.98
N HIS A 1096 -71.99 -9.87 6.85
CA HIS A 1096 -71.20 -8.77 6.31
C HIS A 1096 -72.11 -7.64 5.80
N HIS A 1097 -71.70 -6.40 6.08
CA HIS A 1097 -72.37 -5.19 5.60
C HIS A 1097 -71.37 -4.24 4.92
N SER A 1098 -71.88 -3.30 4.13
CA SER A 1098 -71.10 -2.17 3.63
C SER A 1098 -71.03 -1.03 4.65
N GLU A 1099 -70.11 -0.09 4.43
CA GLU A 1099 -70.24 1.25 5.01
C GLU A 1099 -71.57 1.93 4.55
N GLU A 1100 -72.04 2.92 5.32
CA GLU A 1100 -73.30 3.61 5.05
C GLU A 1100 -73.13 4.75 4.05
N LEU A 1101 -73.80 4.65 2.89
CA LEU A 1101 -73.85 5.71 1.89
C LEU A 1101 -74.96 6.72 2.25
N VAL A 1102 -74.61 8.01 2.29
CA VAL A 1102 -75.59 9.11 2.42
C VAL A 1102 -76.09 9.51 1.04
N VAL A 1103 -77.41 9.50 0.87
CA VAL A 1103 -78.10 9.71 -0.41
C VAL A 1103 -79.08 10.87 -0.30
N SER A 1104 -78.75 12.01 -0.90
CA SER A 1104 -79.59 13.22 -0.89
C SER A 1104 -80.44 13.32 -2.16
N VAL A 1105 -81.77 13.37 -2.02
CA VAL A 1105 -82.69 13.45 -3.16
C VAL A 1105 -82.95 14.92 -3.51
N PRO A 1106 -82.72 15.38 -4.75
CA PRO A 1106 -82.96 16.78 -5.13
C PRO A 1106 -84.43 17.21 -4.99
N ALA A 1107 -84.66 18.48 -4.67
CA ALA A 1107 -86.01 19.07 -4.64
C ALA A 1107 -86.43 19.51 -6.06
N VAL A 1108 -87.47 18.88 -6.61
CA VAL A 1108 -87.94 19.13 -7.99
C VAL A 1108 -88.85 20.36 -8.04
N ALA A 1109 -88.36 21.45 -8.64
CA ALA A 1109 -89.16 22.64 -8.95
C ALA A 1109 -89.86 22.52 -10.32
N SER A 1110 -90.98 23.22 -10.49
CA SER A 1110 -91.94 23.01 -11.58
C SER A 1110 -91.47 23.48 -12.96
N ARG A 1111 -91.89 22.74 -14.01
CA ARG A 1111 -91.77 23.09 -15.44
C ARG A 1111 -92.14 24.55 -15.75
N GLN A 1112 -91.39 25.14 -16.66
CA GLN A 1112 -91.96 25.95 -17.74
C GLN A 1112 -91.43 25.44 -19.08
N VAL A 1113 -92.27 25.42 -20.12
CA VAL A 1113 -91.96 24.87 -21.44
C VAL A 1113 -92.18 25.97 -22.47
N ASP A 1114 -91.23 26.16 -23.38
CA ASP A 1114 -91.56 26.51 -24.77
C ASP A 1114 -90.46 26.03 -25.76
N ILE A 1115 -90.76 26.06 -27.06
CA ILE A 1115 -90.16 25.15 -28.05
C ILE A 1115 -89.55 25.89 -29.27
N ALA A 1116 -88.27 25.62 -29.60
CA ALA A 1116 -87.75 25.68 -30.98
C ALA A 1116 -86.37 24.98 -31.16
N THR A 1117 -86.15 24.40 -32.35
CA THR A 1117 -84.84 23.98 -32.96
C THR A 1117 -83.80 23.26 -32.07
N GLN A 1118 -83.68 21.92 -32.11
CA GLN A 1118 -83.03 21.09 -33.16
C GLN A 1118 -81.49 21.21 -33.33
N GLY A 1119 -80.81 20.06 -33.17
CA GLY A 1119 -79.93 19.55 -34.23
C GLY A 1119 -78.45 19.96 -34.25
N TRP A 1120 -77.64 19.52 -33.28
CA TRP A 1120 -76.18 19.44 -33.48
C TRP A 1120 -75.45 18.31 -32.72
N PHE A 1121 -75.80 18.06 -31.45
CA PHE A 1121 -74.97 17.22 -30.56
C PHE A 1121 -74.88 15.73 -30.92
N ILE A 1122 -75.95 15.11 -31.43
CA ILE A 1122 -75.99 13.65 -31.70
C ILE A 1122 -75.14 13.26 -32.92
N GLY A 1123 -74.99 14.17 -33.91
CA GLY A 1123 -74.11 13.93 -35.06
C GLY A 1123 -72.62 13.94 -34.67
N LEU A 1124 -72.24 14.80 -33.73
CA LEU A 1124 -70.86 14.96 -33.26
C LEU A 1124 -70.32 13.68 -32.60
N MET A 1125 -71.12 13.03 -31.75
CA MET A 1125 -70.73 11.79 -31.06
C MET A 1125 -70.52 10.62 -32.03
N CYS A 1126 -71.36 10.50 -33.06
CA CYS A 1126 -71.18 9.50 -34.12
C CYS A 1126 -69.92 9.77 -34.97
N ALA A 1127 -69.58 11.04 -35.23
CA ALA A 1127 -68.38 11.41 -35.98
C ALA A 1127 -67.08 11.09 -35.21
N ILE A 1128 -67.04 11.33 -33.89
CA ILE A 1128 -65.87 11.04 -33.05
C ILE A 1128 -65.56 9.54 -33.00
N ALA A 1129 -66.58 8.69 -32.82
CA ALA A 1129 -66.41 7.23 -32.82
C ALA A 1129 -65.84 6.70 -34.16
N LEU A 1130 -66.26 7.29 -35.28
CA LEU A 1130 -65.78 6.91 -36.62
C LEU A 1130 -64.34 7.39 -36.87
N LEU A 1131 -63.95 8.55 -36.30
CA LEU A 1131 -62.58 9.06 -36.34
C LEU A 1131 -61.59 8.18 -35.58
N ILE A 1132 -61.98 7.66 -34.41
CA ILE A 1132 -61.16 6.71 -33.62
C ILE A 1132 -60.93 5.40 -34.39
N LEU A 1133 -61.97 4.90 -35.08
CA LEU A 1133 -61.85 3.71 -35.93
C LEU A 1133 -60.84 3.93 -37.09
N ILE A 1134 -60.83 5.12 -37.70
CA ILE A 1134 -59.89 5.47 -38.77
C ILE A 1134 -58.45 5.59 -38.25
N LEU A 1135 -58.23 6.16 -37.06
CA LEU A 1135 -56.89 6.30 -36.47
C LEU A 1135 -56.23 4.95 -36.16
N LEU A 1136 -57.01 3.97 -35.67
CA LEU A 1136 -56.51 2.60 -35.45
C LEU A 1136 -56.11 1.91 -36.78
N ILE A 1137 -56.85 2.15 -37.86
CA ILE A 1137 -56.52 1.63 -39.20
C ILE A 1137 -55.24 2.28 -39.77
N ILE A 1138 -55.02 3.57 -39.52
CA ILE A 1138 -53.80 4.28 -39.96
C ILE A 1138 -52.55 3.73 -39.24
N CYS A 1139 -52.64 3.45 -37.94
CA CYS A 1139 -51.54 2.90 -37.15
C CYS A 1139 -51.07 1.51 -37.64
N PHE A 1140 -51.94 0.76 -38.34
CA PHE A 1140 -51.61 -0.58 -38.86
C PHE A 1140 -50.92 -0.56 -40.24
N ILE A 1141 -50.77 0.62 -40.88
CA ILE A 1141 -50.33 0.71 -42.29
C ILE A 1141 -49.01 1.47 -42.49
N GLN A 1142 -48.58 2.35 -41.57
CA GLN A 1142 -47.24 2.99 -41.62
C GLN A 1142 -46.58 2.98 -40.23
N ARG A 1143 -45.51 2.21 -39.97
CA ARG A 1143 -44.16 2.15 -40.59
C ARG A 1143 -43.18 3.17 -39.99
N ASN A 1144 -42.34 2.66 -39.08
CA ASN A 1144 -41.00 3.13 -38.69
C ASN A 1144 -40.88 4.49 -37.95
N LYS A 1145 -39.94 4.53 -36.99
CA LYS A 1145 -39.48 5.69 -36.16
C LYS A 1145 -40.48 6.10 -35.05
N GLY A 1146 -40.07 6.53 -33.85
CA GLY A 1146 -38.73 6.43 -33.22
C GLY A 1146 -38.41 7.51 -32.16
N GLY A 1147 -38.66 7.23 -30.86
CA GLY A 1147 -38.26 8.05 -29.68
C GLY A 1147 -38.99 9.40 -29.47
N LYS A 1148 -38.85 10.15 -28.36
CA LYS A 1148 -38.52 9.83 -26.93
C LYS A 1148 -38.72 11.11 -26.04
N TYR A 1149 -39.30 11.00 -24.82
CA TYR A 1149 -39.14 11.91 -23.62
C TYR A 1149 -39.74 13.36 -23.60
N PRO A 1150 -39.79 14.15 -22.46
CA PRO A 1150 -39.90 13.84 -20.98
C PRO A 1150 -40.64 14.87 -20.01
N VAL A 1151 -40.60 14.63 -18.66
CA VAL A 1151 -40.49 15.57 -17.47
C VAL A 1151 -41.71 16.00 -16.57
N LYS A 1152 -41.40 16.41 -15.30
CA LYS A 1152 -42.10 16.42 -13.96
C LYS A 1152 -42.95 17.65 -13.54
N GLU A 1153 -43.65 17.57 -12.38
CA GLU A 1153 -43.54 18.45 -11.14
C GLU A 1153 -44.36 17.87 -9.91
N LYS A 1154 -43.89 17.83 -8.62
CA LYS A 1154 -43.91 18.76 -7.42
C LYS A 1154 -45.18 18.71 -6.49
N GLU A 1155 -45.20 18.94 -5.15
CA GLU A 1155 -44.22 18.95 -4.00
C GLU A 1155 -44.94 19.05 -2.59
N ASP A 1156 -44.22 19.24 -1.45
CA ASP A 1156 -44.67 19.36 0.00
C ASP A 1156 -45.20 18.04 0.66
N ALA A 1157 -45.44 17.80 1.97
CA ALA A 1157 -45.49 18.49 3.30
C ALA A 1157 -45.42 17.43 4.46
N HIS A 1158 -45.41 17.58 5.81
CA HIS A 1158 -45.11 18.53 6.95
C HIS A 1158 -45.42 17.69 8.27
N THR A 1159 -45.01 17.84 9.56
CA THR A 1159 -44.04 18.59 10.43
C THR A 1159 -44.04 18.02 11.90
N ASP A 1160 -43.05 18.36 12.75
CA ASP A 1160 -42.93 18.24 14.26
C ASP A 1160 -42.75 16.86 14.98
N PRO A 1161 -42.06 16.76 16.17
CA PRO A 1161 -41.16 17.73 16.86
C PRO A 1161 -39.83 17.14 17.49
N GLU A 1162 -39.03 18.05 18.10
CA GLU A 1162 -37.94 17.89 19.12
C GLU A 1162 -36.51 17.34 18.79
N PHE A 1163 -35.62 18.29 18.45
CA PHE A 1163 -34.21 18.49 18.90
C PHE A 1163 -33.01 17.62 18.43
N GLN A 1164 -31.83 18.25 18.54
CA GLN A 1164 -30.56 18.08 17.78
C GLN A 1164 -29.34 18.46 18.68
N PRO A 1165 -28.02 18.43 18.28
CA PRO A 1165 -27.39 18.56 16.94
C PRO A 1165 -26.16 17.62 16.68
N MET A 1166 -25.38 17.62 15.58
CA MET A 1166 -25.48 18.15 14.20
C MET A 1166 -24.51 17.38 13.25
N LYS A 1167 -24.95 17.21 11.99
CA LYS A 1167 -24.27 17.31 10.66
C LYS A 1167 -22.74 17.14 10.52
N ASP A 1168 -22.22 16.34 9.59
CA ASP A 1168 -22.33 16.34 8.10
C ASP A 1168 -21.61 17.52 7.41
N ASP A 1169 -20.95 17.27 6.26
CA ASP A 1169 -21.33 17.86 4.95
C ASP A 1169 -20.49 17.30 3.78
N ASP A 1170 -20.79 17.73 2.54
CA ASP A 1170 -20.90 16.86 1.35
C ASP A 1170 -20.15 17.38 0.08
N CYS A 1171 -20.41 16.74 -1.06
CA CYS A 1171 -19.87 16.96 -2.41
C CYS A 1171 -20.42 18.22 -3.14
N THR A 1172 -19.99 18.46 -4.39
CA THR A 1172 -20.61 19.27 -5.50
C THR A 1172 -19.65 19.23 -6.71
N PHE A 1173 -19.94 19.51 -7.99
CA PHE A 1173 -21.12 19.85 -8.84
C PHE A 1173 -20.77 19.38 -10.30
N GLY A 1174 -21.57 19.42 -11.36
CA GLY A 1174 -22.95 19.89 -11.62
C GLY A 1174 -23.17 20.15 -13.13
N GLU A 1175 -24.41 20.05 -13.65
CA GLU A 1175 -24.78 20.26 -15.07
C GLU A 1175 -25.95 21.26 -15.25
N TYR A 1176 -26.09 21.88 -16.43
CA TYR A 1176 -27.34 21.97 -17.24
C TYR A 1176 -27.08 22.60 -18.64
N SER A 1177 -28.12 22.73 -19.49
CA SER A 1177 -28.04 22.61 -20.97
C SER A 1177 -28.58 23.78 -21.84
N ASP A 1178 -28.13 23.80 -23.11
CA ASP A 1178 -28.77 24.24 -24.38
C ASP A 1178 -29.33 25.66 -24.61
N ASN A 1179 -29.14 26.19 -25.84
CA ASN A 1179 -30.23 26.86 -26.61
C ASN A 1179 -30.01 27.03 -28.15
N GLU A 1180 -31.11 26.85 -28.90
CA GLU A 1180 -31.58 27.35 -30.22
C GLU A 1180 -30.69 27.79 -31.43
N ASP A 1181 -30.79 27.01 -32.53
CA ASP A 1181 -31.56 27.27 -33.80
C ASP A 1181 -31.03 28.13 -35.02
N HIS A 1182 -31.63 27.83 -36.19
CA HIS A 1182 -31.80 28.55 -37.47
C HIS A 1182 -30.82 28.34 -38.67
N LYS A 1183 -31.33 28.70 -39.88
CA LYS A 1183 -30.90 28.32 -41.26
C LYS A 1183 -31.47 29.35 -42.28
N PRO A 1184 -31.31 29.26 -43.62
CA PRO A 1184 -30.30 28.60 -44.49
C PRO A 1184 -29.75 29.53 -45.62
N LEU A 1185 -28.80 29.08 -46.48
CA LEU A 1185 -28.86 29.14 -47.98
C LEU A 1185 -27.60 28.66 -48.73
N LYS A 1186 -27.70 28.61 -50.08
CA LYS A 1186 -26.80 27.98 -51.07
C LYS A 1186 -25.45 28.70 -51.28
N GLY A 1187 -24.40 27.93 -51.61
CA GLY A 1187 -23.13 28.42 -52.19
C GLY A 1187 -22.28 27.27 -52.76
N SER A 1188 -21.41 27.54 -53.74
CA SER A 1188 -20.56 26.52 -54.40
C SER A 1188 -19.13 27.01 -54.59
N ARG A 1189 -18.14 26.20 -54.15
CA ARG A 1189 -16.84 25.95 -54.82
C ARG A 1189 -15.92 25.01 -54.02
N THR A 1190 -14.99 24.40 -54.75
CA THR A 1190 -13.80 23.64 -54.30
C THR A 1190 -12.54 24.54 -54.36
N PRO A 1191 -11.32 24.10 -53.97
CA PRO A 1191 -10.89 23.11 -52.95
C PRO A 1191 -9.74 23.64 -52.03
N SER A 1192 -9.11 22.73 -51.26
CA SER A 1192 -7.66 22.61 -50.97
C SER A 1192 -7.16 22.78 -49.51
N ASN A 1193 -6.14 21.96 -49.19
CA ASN A 1193 -5.07 22.04 -48.17
C ASN A 1193 -5.37 22.40 -46.70
N GLY A 1194 -4.66 21.75 -45.75
CA GLY A 1194 -4.46 22.34 -44.41
C GLY A 1194 -4.25 21.42 -43.20
N THR A 1195 -3.25 20.53 -43.25
CA THR A 1195 -2.55 19.88 -42.10
C THR A 1195 -2.76 20.42 -40.66
N VAL A 1196 -2.94 19.53 -39.67
CA VAL A 1196 -2.08 19.29 -38.46
C VAL A 1196 -2.79 18.33 -37.46
N LYS A 1197 -2.04 17.59 -36.64
CA LYS A 1197 -2.54 16.69 -35.56
C LYS A 1197 -2.53 17.36 -34.17
N ARG A 1198 -3.44 16.92 -33.29
CA ARG A 1198 -3.17 16.38 -31.92
C ARG A 1198 -4.50 15.83 -31.34
N ASP A 1199 -4.61 14.59 -30.84
CA ASP A 1199 -3.94 13.92 -29.68
C ASP A 1199 -4.57 14.43 -28.36
N ASP A 1200 -5.15 13.61 -27.46
CA ASP A 1200 -5.43 12.15 -27.42
C ASP A 1200 -6.95 11.92 -27.07
N SER A 1201 -7.51 10.98 -26.28
CA SER A 1201 -7.09 9.84 -25.43
C SER A 1201 -8.28 8.88 -25.10
N ASP A 1202 -7.99 7.65 -24.67
CA ASP A 1202 -8.70 6.72 -23.74
C ASP A 1202 -10.24 6.48 -23.81
N ASP A 1203 -10.80 5.26 -23.76
CA ASP A 1203 -10.30 3.86 -23.84
C ASP A 1203 -11.53 2.94 -24.22
N SER A 1204 -11.70 1.60 -24.07
CA SER A 1204 -10.99 0.47 -23.43
C SER A 1204 -11.45 -0.90 -23.98
N LEU A 1205 -10.60 -1.94 -23.83
CA LEU A 1205 -10.89 -3.41 -23.89
C LEU A 1205 -11.41 -3.97 -25.26
N VAL A 1206 -11.11 -5.19 -25.73
CA VAL A 1206 -10.70 -6.50 -25.14
C VAL A 1206 -9.61 -7.12 -26.07
N ASP A 1207 -8.42 -7.59 -25.62
CA ASP A 1207 -8.05 -8.95 -25.12
C ASP A 1207 -8.41 -10.12 -26.10
N TYR A 1208 -7.64 -11.21 -26.36
CA TYR A 1208 -6.42 -11.85 -25.81
C TYR A 1208 -5.25 -11.87 -26.86
N GLY A 1209 -4.12 -12.62 -26.85
CA GLY A 1209 -3.71 -13.96 -26.35
C GLY A 1209 -4.11 -15.09 -27.35
N ASP A 1210 -3.36 -16.17 -27.62
CA ASP A 1210 -2.10 -16.76 -27.10
C ASP A 1210 -1.32 -17.43 -28.30
N GLY A 1211 -0.24 -18.23 -28.24
CA GLY A 1211 0.52 -18.87 -27.15
C GLY A 1211 0.75 -20.38 -27.39
N GLY A 1212 1.94 -20.92 -27.06
CA GLY A 1212 2.26 -22.37 -27.03
C GLY A 1212 2.47 -23.08 -28.40
N ASP A 1213 3.13 -24.25 -28.52
CA ASP A 1213 3.89 -25.14 -27.61
C ASP A 1213 4.89 -25.99 -28.47
N GLY A 1214 5.83 -26.81 -27.99
CA GLY A 1214 6.30 -27.27 -26.66
C GLY A 1214 7.62 -28.07 -26.85
N GLN A 1215 8.12 -28.97 -25.98
CA GLN A 1215 7.59 -29.64 -24.79
C GLN A 1215 8.74 -30.07 -23.83
N PHE A 1216 8.47 -30.08 -22.52
CA PHE A 1216 8.62 -31.15 -21.48
C PHE A 1216 9.67 -32.30 -21.61
N ASN A 1217 10.12 -32.97 -20.54
CA ASN A 1217 9.44 -33.41 -19.30
C ASN A 1217 10.17 -33.10 -17.98
N GLU A 1218 9.45 -33.27 -16.86
CA GLU A 1218 9.98 -33.55 -15.52
C GLU A 1218 9.54 -34.96 -15.06
N ASP A 1219 10.44 -35.75 -14.47
CA ASP A 1219 10.12 -37.00 -13.77
C ASP A 1219 11.09 -37.25 -12.60
N GLY A 1220 10.56 -37.16 -11.36
CA GLY A 1220 11.37 -37.11 -10.14
C GLY A 1220 11.75 -38.46 -9.55
N SER A 1221 13.01 -38.63 -9.12
CA SER A 1221 13.46 -39.71 -8.24
C SER A 1221 14.71 -39.34 -7.43
N PHE A 1222 15.06 -40.15 -6.42
CA PHE A 1222 16.06 -39.86 -5.38
C PHE A 1222 16.99 -41.08 -5.17
N ILE A 1223 18.31 -40.87 -4.92
CA ILE A 1223 19.36 -41.79 -4.36
C ILE A 1223 20.73 -41.54 -5.04
N GLY A 1224 21.88 -41.76 -4.36
CA GLY A 1224 23.03 -42.35 -5.10
C GLY A 1224 24.51 -41.98 -4.88
N GLN A 1225 24.94 -41.43 -3.74
CA GLN A 1225 26.27 -41.64 -3.10
C GLN A 1225 27.60 -41.90 -3.90
N TYR A 1226 28.64 -41.19 -3.42
CA TYR A 1226 30.05 -41.63 -3.16
C TYR A 1226 31.21 -41.64 -4.20
N SER A 1227 32.26 -40.90 -3.81
CA SER A 1227 33.72 -41.17 -3.94
C SER A 1227 34.46 -40.89 -5.27
N GLY A 1228 35.74 -40.45 -5.24
CA GLY A 1228 36.51 -39.98 -4.08
C GLY A 1228 38.01 -39.63 -4.29
N LYS A 1229 38.55 -38.91 -3.30
CA LYS A 1229 39.93 -38.85 -2.76
C LYS A 1229 41.17 -39.14 -3.65
N SER A 1230 42.12 -38.20 -3.65
CA SER A 1230 43.56 -38.38 -3.31
C SER A 1230 44.37 -37.09 -3.62
N ALA A 1231 45.51 -36.78 -3.01
CA ALA A 1231 46.10 -37.17 -1.71
C ALA A 1231 47.16 -36.12 -1.28
N SER A 1232 47.61 -36.15 -0.03
CA SER A 1232 48.72 -35.33 0.49
C SER A 1232 49.90 -36.20 0.95
N ARG A 1233 51.13 -35.67 0.88
CA ARG A 1233 52.37 -36.04 1.63
C ARG A 1233 53.52 -35.11 1.17
N GLU A 1234 54.24 -34.39 2.04
CA GLU A 1234 55.30 -34.76 3.03
C GLU A 1234 56.75 -34.69 2.50
N THR A 1235 57.50 -33.71 3.06
CA THR A 1235 58.91 -33.75 3.54
C THR A 1235 60.12 -33.98 2.61
N ALA A 1236 61.04 -33.00 2.62
CA ALA A 1236 62.48 -33.04 3.02
C ALA A 1236 63.42 -34.18 2.54
N GLU A 1237 64.73 -34.00 2.31
CA GLU A 1237 65.68 -32.85 2.41
C GLU A 1237 66.93 -33.13 1.53
N GLY A 1238 67.80 -32.16 1.20
CA GLY A 1238 68.99 -32.46 0.37
C GLY A 1238 70.00 -31.33 0.03
N HIS A 1239 70.97 -31.13 0.93
CA HIS A 1239 72.36 -30.59 0.81
C HIS A 1239 72.84 -29.65 -0.34
N GLU A 1240 73.45 -28.53 0.12
CA GLU A 1240 74.81 -28.01 -0.18
C GLU A 1240 75.20 -27.31 -1.52
N SER A 1241 75.20 -25.97 -1.43
CA SER A 1241 76.34 -25.04 -1.67
C SER A 1241 77.06 -24.94 -3.02
N SER A 1242 77.09 -23.70 -3.55
CA SER A 1242 78.35 -22.94 -3.70
C SER A 1242 78.13 -21.42 -3.88
N GLU A 1243 79.19 -20.66 -3.63
CA GLU A 1243 79.45 -19.20 -3.74
C GLU A 1243 78.97 -18.50 -5.04
N ALA A 1244 78.85 -17.17 -5.22
CA ALA A 1244 78.73 -15.92 -4.41
C ALA A 1244 78.67 -14.72 -5.44
N PRO A 1245 78.83 -13.40 -5.13
CA PRO A 1245 78.62 -12.60 -3.90
C PRO A 1245 77.81 -11.26 -4.08
N SER A 1246 77.10 -10.82 -3.02
CA SER A 1246 77.00 -9.40 -2.56
C SER A 1246 76.32 -8.29 -3.41
N PRO A 1247 76.04 -7.07 -2.85
CA PRO A 1247 76.04 -6.64 -1.44
C PRO A 1247 74.79 -5.88 -0.92
N ILE A 1248 74.60 -5.88 0.41
CA ILE A 1248 73.97 -4.84 1.27
C ILE A 1248 72.43 -4.63 1.09
N ASN A 1249 71.56 -4.92 2.06
CA ASN A 1249 71.37 -4.40 3.45
C ASN A 1249 70.88 -2.93 3.52
N ALA A 1250 70.10 -2.51 4.53
CA ALA A 1250 69.95 -3.06 5.87
C ALA A 1250 68.55 -2.85 6.49
N MET A 1251 68.19 -3.77 7.41
CA MET A 1251 67.37 -3.60 8.63
C MET A 1251 65.93 -3.05 8.53
N ASN A 1252 64.95 -3.53 9.31
CA ASN A 1252 64.78 -4.74 10.12
C ASN A 1252 63.25 -4.88 10.34
N SER A 1253 62.61 -6.05 10.20
CA SER A 1253 62.56 -7.16 11.19
C SER A 1253 62.02 -6.75 12.58
N LEU A 1254 61.07 -7.43 13.21
CA LEU A 1254 60.14 -8.50 12.80
C LEU A 1254 59.22 -8.79 14.03
N ASN A 1255 58.01 -9.31 13.80
CA ASN A 1255 57.11 -9.88 14.83
C ASN A 1255 56.54 -8.87 15.86
N SER A 1256 55.43 -9.17 16.55
CA SER A 1256 54.63 -10.39 16.57
C SER A 1256 53.12 -10.15 16.41
N PHE A 1257 52.41 -11.19 15.99
CA PHE A 1257 50.98 -11.41 16.28
C PHE A 1257 50.67 -11.06 17.74
N VAL A 1258 49.50 -10.52 18.12
CA VAL A 1258 48.12 -10.82 17.67
C VAL A 1258 47.31 -9.55 17.45
#